data_AF-J3S8V7-F1
#
_entry.id   AF-J3S8V7-F1
#
_cell.length_a   1.000
_cell.length_b   1.000
_cell.length_c   1.000
_cell.angle_alpha   90.00
_cell.angle_beta   90.00
_cell.angle_gamma   90.00
#
_symmetry.space_group_name_H-M   'P 1'
#
loop_
_entity.id
_entity.type
_entity.pdbx_description
1 polymer ?
#
loop_
_entity_poly.entity_id
_entity_poly.type
_entity_poly.pdbx_seq_one_letter_code
_entity_poly.pdbx_strand_id
1 'polypeptide(L)'
;MELQDNGQEMAASPLTASTGKSKLDTLTREDLIKFAKKQMMLLQKVKGRCAELEKEIEKLKTTSVSGGTDDIIQALTEKLNVVLLEKAEAQQQCVVLKKDNVKKQQEAEDALAQQEIWQKKVAQLNTSHQKEIESLKNEGLIAQSKYDESIITLQKELHTELKKQEQLTEQLNFHTNEHEEIRRLQEELQQTKIIYEEQILNLKKQIELSNESKKEEITKLQNNIESNSQHYQNTIDKLKASHQDELSELLQQLEVSAKLCEEEQIKIDKLKLDLVEQYKVKEKEMQVELHACKEKYEQELECIRQTLTKDEENQNETRNAETEIVEKTGHVEKAFKELESQHSILRDELTYMNNVKMKLEMEVQHIKDEYFHEKEDLEFKINELQLAKEDHCCVIEKLKSELQSAKELYKKNIKENSLKMEDLVETHKKEICELNQAIRSSTEKKTQSLTLKIQDLEEQCQRHIEEKEEAIASYENLRETLETLQTELGESAGKISREFECMKQQQASDVDELQKKLRAAFNERDVLREEISFLHQQVEQFSSQKEEVEELRHKIGTLQEENEKLVCCLHQKESDLKQMKEKGNELSSQNSSFLDKMKGSAEKIEKLQEKCKTQQETVGELQQQVEALSICNHQLKQQAEELGERLKGVSVEKETNQEKLIKSEQQMEDFEQDRIGLLSEIEALKSENNKLKEEQDQARLELDRLSSEKGDWNLSKDKAASLEVKLQMACEEKNHLIKVLEETKAFKSLVVSQLQSLHEKMGSKYPDENKEEGIVDTLQAANEFLAKMKQEEESLISQKDENVNLRQELQRVQEENATRCTEFRSLLDDYEKEKCLLKEELEGTFSEKEVLQLDIQELKHMSEKIRKENQDLLAHIENISEQHANQENKMKEQEEKSEKEQKNLTLILEQKETELRNVQAELSLLKESVEKSSADHDQQLSETEKIVNLEKQLKEKEEKINKIKAVAVKLRKELDSSRKEVQSLREELELIKSEKERLSSSMADIIQGAESYKVKHLYDYLVHFRNR
;
A
#
# COMPACT_ATOMS: atom_id res chain seq x y z
N MET A 1 -4.54 21.36 -58.65
CA MET A 1 -3.29 21.40 -59.43
C MET A 1 -3.71 21.27 -60.88
N GLU A 2 -3.36 22.25 -61.70
CA GLU A 2 -3.67 22.37 -63.15
C GLU A 2 -5.16 22.32 -63.57
N LEU A 3 -5.42 22.84 -64.79
CA LEU A 3 -6.73 22.91 -65.42
C LEU A 3 -6.77 21.96 -66.62
N GLN A 4 -7.97 21.46 -66.96
CA GLN A 4 -8.30 21.38 -68.39
C GLN A 4 -9.80 21.63 -68.64
N ASP A 5 -10.06 22.34 -69.73
CA ASP A 5 -11.38 22.72 -70.26
C ASP A 5 -11.78 21.78 -71.42
N ASN A 6 -12.97 22.00 -71.98
CA ASN A 6 -13.73 21.26 -73.00
C ASN A 6 -14.82 20.32 -72.42
N GLY A 7 -16.05 20.31 -72.95
CA GLY A 7 -16.51 21.06 -74.14
C GLY A 7 -18.03 21.14 -74.30
N GLN A 8 -18.43 21.77 -75.39
CA GLN A 8 -19.82 22.16 -75.67
C GLN A 8 -20.69 20.98 -76.12
N GLU A 9 -21.96 20.94 -75.68
CA GLU A 9 -23.05 20.38 -76.47
C GLU A 9 -24.19 21.40 -76.66
N MET A 10 -24.78 21.41 -77.85
CA MET A 10 -25.87 22.32 -78.20
C MET A 10 -27.22 21.75 -77.79
N ALA A 11 -27.94 22.45 -76.92
CA ALA A 11 -29.38 22.25 -76.74
C ALA A 11 -30.16 22.82 -77.94
N ALA A 12 -30.29 22.04 -79.02
CA ALA A 12 -31.07 22.40 -80.20
C ALA A 12 -32.53 21.91 -80.07
N SER A 13 -33.45 22.82 -79.72
CA SER A 13 -34.89 22.51 -79.70
C SER A 13 -35.46 22.35 -81.13
N PRO A 14 -36.39 21.40 -81.37
CA PRO A 14 -37.05 21.28 -82.68
C PRO A 14 -37.92 22.51 -82.98
N LEU A 15 -37.66 23.16 -84.12
CA LEU A 15 -38.51 24.24 -84.62
C LEU A 15 -39.80 23.70 -85.26
N THR A 16 -40.91 24.38 -84.99
CA THR A 16 -42.18 24.13 -85.68
C THR A 16 -42.10 24.54 -87.15
N ALA A 17 -42.39 23.61 -88.06
CA ALA A 17 -42.34 23.85 -89.50
C ALA A 17 -43.75 24.13 -90.06
N SER A 18 -44.10 25.40 -90.19
CA SER A 18 -45.32 25.83 -90.89
C SER A 18 -45.01 26.38 -92.29
N THR A 19 -46.04 26.35 -93.15
CA THR A 19 -46.15 27.14 -94.40
C THR A 19 -45.21 26.74 -95.55
N GLY A 20 -45.79 26.42 -96.71
CA GLY A 20 -45.05 25.96 -97.89
C GLY A 20 -44.16 27.02 -98.54
N LYS A 21 -42.92 26.64 -98.88
CA LYS A 21 -42.01 27.36 -99.79
C LYS A 21 -41.86 26.57 -101.09
N SER A 22 -41.42 27.20 -102.18
CA SER A 22 -41.27 26.51 -103.47
C SER A 22 -40.06 25.57 -103.43
N LYS A 23 -40.15 24.42 -104.10
CA LYS A 23 -39.03 23.46 -104.22
C LYS A 23 -37.83 24.00 -105.02
N LEU A 24 -37.91 25.22 -105.55
CA LEU A 24 -36.80 25.95 -106.15
C LEU A 24 -36.04 26.81 -105.12
N ASP A 25 -36.71 27.28 -104.06
CA ASP A 25 -36.15 28.20 -103.05
C ASP A 25 -35.16 27.51 -102.11
N THR A 26 -35.17 26.16 -102.09
CA THR A 26 -34.30 25.31 -101.27
C THR A 26 -33.09 24.76 -102.03
N LEU A 27 -32.91 25.11 -103.31
CA LEU A 27 -31.74 24.70 -104.09
C LEU A 27 -30.55 25.64 -103.84
N THR A 28 -29.33 25.08 -103.80
CA THR A 28 -28.13 25.91 -103.78
C THR A 28 -28.03 26.76 -105.06
N ARG A 29 -27.30 27.88 -105.01
CA ARG A 29 -27.09 28.74 -106.20
C ARG A 29 -26.51 27.95 -107.38
N GLU A 30 -25.65 26.96 -107.11
CA GLU A 30 -25.07 26.12 -108.15
C GLU A 30 -26.06 25.09 -108.69
N ASP A 31 -26.90 24.48 -107.84
CA ASP A 31 -27.92 23.53 -108.30
C ASP A 31 -29.06 24.22 -109.05
N LEU A 32 -29.39 25.45 -108.69
CA LEU A 32 -30.29 26.31 -109.46
C LEU A 32 -29.71 26.63 -110.86
N ILE A 33 -28.38 26.88 -110.95
CA ILE A 33 -27.67 27.05 -112.23
C ILE A 33 -27.62 25.73 -113.02
N LYS A 34 -27.37 24.58 -112.39
CA LYS A 34 -27.42 23.25 -113.04
C LYS A 34 -28.82 22.96 -113.56
N PHE A 35 -29.87 23.26 -112.79
CA PHE A 35 -31.26 23.14 -113.20
C PHE A 35 -31.59 24.04 -114.40
N ALA A 36 -31.24 25.33 -114.33
CA ALA A 36 -31.43 26.27 -115.43
C ALA A 36 -30.71 25.83 -116.71
N LYS A 37 -29.45 25.37 -116.61
CA LYS A 37 -28.70 24.79 -117.74
C LYS A 37 -29.38 23.53 -118.30
N LYS A 38 -29.91 22.64 -117.44
CA LYS A 38 -30.60 21.42 -117.85
C LYS A 38 -31.94 21.72 -118.55
N GLN A 39 -32.71 22.69 -118.07
CA GLN A 39 -33.93 23.16 -118.72
C GLN A 39 -33.63 23.85 -120.06
N MET A 40 -32.60 24.70 -120.11
CA MET A 40 -32.14 25.34 -121.35
C MET A 40 -31.68 24.32 -122.40
N MET A 41 -30.96 23.27 -121.99
CA MET A 41 -30.54 22.15 -122.85
C MET A 41 -31.74 21.33 -123.36
N LEU A 42 -32.73 21.05 -122.51
CA LEU A 42 -33.98 20.40 -122.92
C LEU A 42 -34.74 21.25 -123.94
N LEU A 43 -34.85 22.57 -123.69
CA LEU A 43 -35.51 23.51 -124.60
C LEU A 43 -34.79 23.61 -125.94
N GLN A 44 -33.45 23.61 -125.96
CA GLN A 44 -32.65 23.53 -127.18
C GLN A 44 -32.87 22.20 -127.93
N LYS A 45 -32.93 21.06 -127.22
CA LYS A 45 -33.17 19.75 -127.83
C LYS A 45 -34.57 19.64 -128.44
N VAL A 46 -35.59 20.19 -127.77
CA VAL A 46 -36.96 20.32 -128.33
C VAL A 46 -36.94 21.23 -129.56
N LYS A 47 -36.31 22.41 -129.49
CA LYS A 47 -36.20 23.33 -130.64
C LYS A 47 -35.47 22.71 -131.83
N GLY A 48 -34.47 21.86 -131.59
CA GLY A 48 -33.83 21.03 -132.61
C GLY A 48 -34.81 20.04 -133.28
N ARG A 49 -35.50 19.22 -132.48
CA ARG A 49 -36.48 18.23 -132.99
C ARG A 49 -37.65 18.91 -133.72
N CYS A 50 -38.05 20.12 -133.32
CA CYS A 50 -39.01 20.95 -134.06
C CYS A 50 -38.45 21.42 -135.42
N ALA A 51 -37.21 21.92 -135.49
CA ALA A 51 -36.59 22.33 -136.75
C ALA A 51 -36.30 21.15 -137.70
N GLU A 52 -36.13 19.93 -137.16
CA GLU A 52 -36.06 18.69 -137.94
C GLU A 52 -37.43 18.31 -138.51
N LEU A 53 -38.50 18.40 -137.71
CA LEU A 53 -39.87 18.19 -138.18
C LEU A 53 -40.31 19.22 -139.22
N GLU A 54 -39.96 20.50 -139.04
CA GLU A 54 -40.19 21.56 -140.04
C GLU A 54 -39.48 21.24 -141.37
N LYS A 55 -38.24 20.73 -141.32
CA LYS A 55 -37.51 20.26 -142.51
C LYS A 55 -38.15 19.02 -143.15
N GLU A 56 -38.65 18.07 -142.37
CA GLU A 56 -39.39 16.93 -142.93
C GLU A 56 -40.70 17.34 -143.59
N ILE A 57 -41.44 18.28 -142.99
CA ILE A 57 -42.68 18.84 -143.57
C ILE A 57 -42.38 19.56 -144.89
N GLU A 58 -41.32 20.38 -144.96
CA GLU A 58 -40.95 21.07 -146.21
C GLU A 58 -40.40 20.10 -147.27
N LYS A 59 -39.75 19.01 -146.84
CA LYS A 59 -39.33 17.91 -147.72
C LYS A 59 -40.55 17.18 -148.32
N LEU A 60 -41.56 16.88 -147.51
CA LEU A 60 -42.81 16.26 -147.95
C LEU A 60 -43.61 17.16 -148.91
N LYS A 61 -43.57 18.49 -148.77
CA LYS A 61 -44.15 19.42 -149.76
C LYS A 61 -43.40 19.41 -151.10
N THR A 62 -42.08 19.25 -151.07
CA THR A 62 -41.21 19.42 -152.25
C THR A 62 -40.99 18.16 -153.06
N THR A 63 -41.24 16.97 -152.50
CA THR A 63 -41.34 15.71 -153.27
C THR A 63 -42.73 15.55 -153.89
N SER A 64 -42.98 16.19 -155.03
CA SER A 64 -44.26 16.17 -155.76
C SER A 64 -44.14 15.70 -157.22
N VAL A 65 -43.54 14.53 -157.45
CA VAL A 65 -43.57 13.81 -158.75
C VAL A 65 -43.67 12.29 -158.52
N SER A 66 -44.56 11.62 -159.26
CA SER A 66 -44.64 10.15 -159.41
C SER A 66 -45.08 9.28 -158.21
N GLY A 67 -45.89 9.82 -157.29
CA GLY A 67 -46.64 9.07 -156.28
C GLY A 67 -48.05 9.64 -156.11
N GLY A 68 -49.00 8.84 -155.62
CA GLY A 68 -50.38 9.25 -155.41
C GLY A 68 -50.57 10.05 -154.11
N THR A 69 -51.68 10.79 -153.99
CA THR A 69 -52.02 11.49 -152.74
C THR A 69 -52.22 10.53 -151.55
N ASP A 70 -52.65 9.29 -151.80
CA ASP A 70 -52.81 8.26 -150.76
C ASP A 70 -51.47 7.82 -150.16
N ASP A 71 -50.38 7.77 -150.94
CA ASP A 71 -49.05 7.38 -150.44
C ASP A 71 -48.57 8.36 -149.35
N ILE A 72 -48.85 9.66 -149.55
CA ILE A 72 -48.53 10.74 -148.61
C ILE A 72 -49.41 10.64 -147.35
N ILE A 73 -50.71 10.34 -147.51
CA ILE A 73 -51.65 10.16 -146.40
C ILE A 73 -51.27 8.92 -145.57
N GLN A 74 -50.89 7.82 -146.20
CA GLN A 74 -50.42 6.61 -145.51
C GLN A 74 -49.12 6.90 -144.74
N ALA A 75 -48.11 7.50 -145.37
CA ALA A 75 -46.84 7.82 -144.71
C ALA A 75 -47.01 8.81 -143.53
N LEU A 76 -47.92 9.77 -143.63
CA LEU A 76 -48.27 10.67 -142.52
C LEU A 76 -49.05 9.93 -141.41
N THR A 77 -49.96 9.03 -141.75
CA THR A 77 -50.74 8.23 -140.78
C THR A 77 -49.85 7.26 -140.01
N GLU A 78 -48.91 6.60 -140.69
CA GLU A 78 -47.98 5.66 -140.06
C GLU A 78 -46.97 6.39 -139.15
N LYS A 79 -46.45 7.56 -139.57
CA LYS A 79 -45.68 8.45 -138.68
C LYS A 79 -46.49 8.94 -137.49
N LEU A 80 -47.76 9.31 -137.68
CA LEU A 80 -48.64 9.73 -136.58
C LEU A 80 -48.87 8.58 -135.58
N ASN A 81 -49.05 7.34 -136.06
CA ASN A 81 -49.18 6.16 -135.21
C ASN A 81 -47.90 5.91 -134.39
N VAL A 82 -46.71 6.05 -134.98
CA VAL A 82 -45.43 5.97 -134.25
C VAL A 82 -45.32 7.07 -133.18
N VAL A 83 -45.70 8.31 -133.50
CA VAL A 83 -45.68 9.42 -132.51
C VAL A 83 -46.71 9.23 -131.39
N LEU A 84 -47.87 8.65 -131.69
CA LEU A 84 -48.88 8.27 -130.68
C LEU A 84 -48.40 7.11 -129.81
N LEU A 85 -47.64 6.16 -130.36
CA LEU A 85 -47.00 5.08 -129.62
C LEU A 85 -45.87 5.59 -128.71
N GLU A 86 -44.92 6.38 -129.23
CA GLU A 86 -43.89 7.08 -128.44
C GLU A 86 -44.52 7.85 -127.26
N LYS A 87 -45.65 8.53 -127.53
CA LYS A 87 -46.40 9.27 -126.51
C LYS A 87 -47.05 8.35 -125.47
N ALA A 88 -47.66 7.24 -125.88
CA ALA A 88 -48.28 6.28 -124.97
C ALA A 88 -47.24 5.59 -124.08
N GLU A 89 -46.13 5.16 -124.66
CA GLU A 89 -44.98 4.58 -123.93
C GLU A 89 -44.38 5.59 -122.95
N ALA A 90 -44.14 6.83 -123.38
CA ALA A 90 -43.64 7.89 -122.49
C ALA A 90 -44.62 8.24 -121.36
N GLN A 91 -45.94 8.19 -121.62
CA GLN A 91 -46.96 8.35 -120.57
C GLN A 91 -46.98 7.17 -119.60
N GLN A 92 -46.86 5.93 -120.09
CA GLN A 92 -46.78 4.73 -119.26
C GLN A 92 -45.52 4.73 -118.39
N GLN A 93 -44.35 5.04 -118.96
CA GLN A 93 -43.09 5.23 -118.22
C GLN A 93 -43.22 6.35 -117.18
N CYS A 94 -43.88 7.47 -117.50
CA CYS A 94 -44.13 8.54 -116.53
C CYS A 94 -45.05 8.08 -115.38
N VAL A 95 -46.02 7.21 -115.63
CA VAL A 95 -46.88 6.63 -114.57
C VAL A 95 -46.09 5.64 -113.70
N VAL A 96 -45.24 4.79 -114.29
CA VAL A 96 -44.35 3.88 -113.53
C VAL A 96 -43.38 4.69 -112.66
N LEU A 97 -42.65 5.65 -113.24
CA LEU A 97 -41.73 6.52 -112.49
C LEU A 97 -42.43 7.34 -111.39
N LYS A 98 -43.71 7.71 -111.57
CA LYS A 98 -44.50 8.33 -110.48
C LYS A 98 -44.80 7.33 -109.36
N LYS A 99 -45.19 6.09 -109.66
CA LYS A 99 -45.42 5.05 -108.65
C LYS A 99 -44.13 4.72 -107.89
N ASP A 100 -43.02 4.56 -108.61
CA ASP A 100 -41.71 4.26 -108.00
C ASP A 100 -41.21 5.43 -107.13
N ASN A 101 -41.43 6.68 -107.56
CA ASN A 101 -41.08 7.86 -106.76
C ASN A 101 -41.96 8.01 -105.51
N VAL A 102 -43.27 7.72 -105.60
CA VAL A 102 -44.15 7.66 -104.41
C VAL A 102 -43.72 6.54 -103.46
N LYS A 103 -43.37 5.36 -103.98
CA LYS A 103 -42.83 4.25 -103.16
C LYS A 103 -41.50 4.64 -102.50
N LYS A 104 -40.59 5.30 -103.23
CA LYS A 104 -39.32 5.81 -102.69
C LYS A 104 -39.51 6.90 -101.65
N GLN A 105 -40.55 7.73 -101.80
CA GLN A 105 -40.91 8.73 -100.79
C GLN A 105 -41.44 8.05 -99.52
N GLN A 106 -42.35 7.07 -99.63
CA GLN A 106 -42.82 6.30 -98.47
C GLN A 106 -41.67 5.54 -97.78
N GLU A 107 -40.81 4.85 -98.54
CA GLU A 107 -39.61 4.18 -98.01
C GLU A 107 -38.68 5.14 -97.24
N ALA A 108 -38.63 6.42 -97.61
CA ALA A 108 -37.84 7.44 -96.92
C ALA A 108 -38.57 8.03 -95.69
N GLU A 109 -39.89 8.24 -95.77
CA GLU A 109 -40.71 8.70 -94.65
C GLU A 109 -40.77 7.64 -93.53
N ASP A 110 -40.92 6.37 -93.89
CA ASP A 110 -40.86 5.23 -92.97
C ASP A 110 -39.48 5.12 -92.29
N ALA A 111 -38.39 5.34 -93.05
CA ALA A 111 -37.03 5.32 -92.52
C ALA A 111 -36.75 6.49 -91.56
N LEU A 112 -37.30 7.69 -91.85
CA LEU A 112 -37.22 8.84 -90.95
C LEU A 112 -38.01 8.60 -89.65
N ALA A 113 -39.20 8.00 -89.73
CA ALA A 113 -39.99 7.63 -88.54
C ALA A 113 -39.24 6.61 -87.67
N GLN A 114 -38.58 5.61 -88.28
CA GLN A 114 -37.72 4.67 -87.56
C GLN A 114 -36.51 5.38 -86.92
N GLN A 115 -35.87 6.32 -87.62
CA GLN A 115 -34.78 7.12 -87.07
C GLN A 115 -35.22 7.96 -85.86
N GLU A 116 -36.41 8.57 -85.90
CA GLU A 116 -36.96 9.32 -84.77
C GLU A 116 -37.26 8.42 -83.56
N ILE A 117 -37.78 7.20 -83.79
CA ILE A 117 -38.00 6.20 -82.74
C ILE A 117 -36.66 5.79 -82.10
N TRP A 118 -35.61 5.56 -82.89
CA TRP A 118 -34.28 5.26 -82.36
C TRP A 118 -33.67 6.44 -81.59
N GLN A 119 -33.80 7.67 -82.08
CA GLN A 119 -33.35 8.86 -81.36
C GLN A 119 -34.06 9.02 -80.00
N LYS A 120 -35.39 8.80 -79.95
CA LYS A 120 -36.16 8.80 -78.70
C LYS A 120 -35.68 7.72 -77.72
N LYS A 121 -35.42 6.49 -78.21
CA LYS A 121 -34.86 5.41 -77.38
C LYS A 121 -33.47 5.74 -76.83
N VAL A 122 -32.57 6.30 -77.64
CA VAL A 122 -31.23 6.71 -77.20
C VAL A 122 -31.31 7.85 -76.17
N ALA A 123 -32.15 8.86 -76.40
CA ALA A 123 -32.36 9.94 -75.44
C ALA A 123 -32.93 9.44 -74.09
N GLN A 124 -33.88 8.50 -74.12
CA GLN A 124 -34.43 7.87 -72.93
C GLN A 124 -33.38 7.04 -72.18
N LEU A 125 -32.58 6.25 -72.91
CA LEU A 125 -31.51 5.43 -72.33
C LEU A 125 -30.43 6.30 -71.69
N ASN A 126 -29.96 7.34 -72.37
CA ASN A 126 -28.99 8.30 -71.83
C ASN A 126 -29.54 9.01 -70.57
N THR A 127 -30.83 9.39 -70.57
CA THR A 127 -31.51 9.95 -69.39
C THR A 127 -31.57 8.95 -68.22
N SER A 128 -31.67 7.66 -68.50
CA SER A 128 -31.63 6.61 -67.48
C SER A 128 -30.22 6.46 -66.89
N HIS A 129 -29.21 6.26 -67.75
CA HIS A 129 -27.82 6.15 -67.30
C HIS A 129 -27.35 7.40 -66.54
N GLN A 130 -27.76 8.60 -66.93
CA GLN A 130 -27.37 9.83 -66.23
C GLN A 130 -28.02 9.95 -64.84
N LYS A 131 -29.22 9.41 -64.63
CA LYS A 131 -29.83 9.28 -63.29
C LYS A 131 -29.11 8.23 -62.45
N GLU A 132 -28.73 7.11 -63.04
CA GLU A 132 -27.99 6.03 -62.39
C GLU A 132 -26.59 6.49 -61.94
N ILE A 133 -25.85 7.19 -62.81
CA ILE A 133 -24.57 7.83 -62.48
C ILE A 133 -24.71 8.83 -61.33
N GLU A 134 -25.78 9.63 -61.33
CA GLU A 134 -26.02 10.59 -60.24
C GLU A 134 -26.45 9.88 -58.94
N SER A 135 -27.15 8.75 -58.98
CA SER A 135 -27.42 7.92 -57.79
C SER A 135 -26.13 7.37 -57.19
N LEU A 136 -25.31 6.68 -58.00
CA LEU A 136 -24.03 6.09 -57.60
C LEU A 136 -23.07 7.15 -57.04
N LYS A 137 -23.09 8.37 -57.61
CA LYS A 137 -22.34 9.53 -57.11
C LYS A 137 -22.82 10.02 -55.74
N ASN A 138 -24.13 10.07 -55.52
CA ASN A 138 -24.70 10.41 -54.21
C ASN A 138 -24.45 9.31 -53.16
N GLU A 139 -24.54 8.04 -53.54
CA GLU A 139 -24.17 6.89 -52.71
C GLU A 139 -22.68 6.95 -52.32
N GLY A 140 -21.80 7.31 -53.26
CA GLY A 140 -20.38 7.55 -53.02
C GLY A 140 -20.12 8.68 -52.01
N LEU A 141 -20.84 9.81 -52.13
CA LEU A 141 -20.76 10.91 -51.17
C LEU A 141 -21.27 10.51 -49.76
N ILE A 142 -22.33 9.72 -49.68
CA ILE A 142 -22.86 9.19 -48.41
C ILE A 142 -21.87 8.19 -47.78
N ALA A 143 -21.23 7.34 -48.59
CA ALA A 143 -20.19 6.43 -48.13
C ALA A 143 -18.95 7.18 -47.62
N GLN A 144 -18.54 8.25 -48.32
CA GLN A 144 -17.45 9.13 -47.90
C GLN A 144 -17.77 9.83 -46.57
N SER A 145 -18.96 10.43 -46.41
CA SER A 145 -19.36 11.08 -45.15
C SER A 145 -19.28 10.12 -43.96
N LYS A 146 -19.74 8.87 -44.12
CA LYS A 146 -19.67 7.83 -43.08
C LYS A 146 -18.25 7.39 -42.76
N TYR A 147 -17.36 7.38 -43.77
CA TYR A 147 -15.94 7.09 -43.59
C TYR A 147 -15.22 8.23 -42.84
N ASP A 148 -15.49 9.48 -43.20
CA ASP A 148 -14.94 10.67 -42.52
C ASP A 148 -15.46 10.77 -41.07
N GLU A 149 -16.74 10.47 -40.82
CA GLU A 149 -17.31 10.32 -39.47
C GLU A 149 -16.60 9.23 -38.66
N SER A 150 -16.31 8.09 -39.29
CA SER A 150 -15.61 6.95 -38.66
C SER A 150 -14.14 7.25 -38.37
N ILE A 151 -13.46 8.04 -39.20
CA ILE A 151 -12.14 8.59 -38.90
C ILE A 151 -12.22 9.49 -37.66
N ILE A 152 -13.23 10.36 -37.58
CA ILE A 152 -13.40 11.29 -36.45
C ILE A 152 -13.70 10.55 -35.14
N THR A 153 -14.44 9.43 -35.15
CA THR A 153 -14.62 8.61 -33.94
C THR A 153 -13.33 7.90 -33.53
N LEU A 154 -12.64 7.24 -34.47
CA LEU A 154 -11.37 6.54 -34.19
C LEU A 154 -10.26 7.49 -33.70
N GLN A 155 -10.20 8.72 -34.22
CA GLN A 155 -9.28 9.76 -33.72
C GLN A 155 -9.60 10.20 -32.29
N LYS A 156 -10.89 10.31 -31.92
CA LYS A 156 -11.32 10.62 -30.55
C LYS A 156 -10.98 9.48 -29.60
N GLU A 157 -11.28 8.24 -29.99
CA GLU A 157 -10.97 7.03 -29.23
C GLU A 157 -9.47 6.92 -28.96
N LEU A 158 -8.63 7.06 -30.01
CA LEU A 158 -7.18 7.07 -29.90
C LEU A 158 -6.67 8.17 -28.96
N HIS A 159 -7.23 9.38 -29.02
CA HIS A 159 -6.85 10.47 -28.11
C HIS A 159 -7.28 10.19 -26.66
N THR A 160 -8.45 9.60 -26.43
CA THR A 160 -8.86 9.18 -25.08
C THR A 160 -7.99 8.05 -24.52
N GLU A 161 -7.54 7.11 -25.36
CA GLU A 161 -6.69 6.00 -24.90
C GLU A 161 -5.25 6.46 -24.62
N LEU A 162 -4.69 7.35 -25.45
CA LEU A 162 -3.43 8.03 -25.15
C LEU A 162 -3.49 8.77 -23.81
N LYS A 163 -4.60 9.48 -23.52
CA LYS A 163 -4.75 10.18 -22.25
C LYS A 163 -4.84 9.23 -21.05
N LYS A 164 -5.49 8.07 -21.19
CA LYS A 164 -5.45 7.02 -20.14
C LYS A 164 -4.05 6.44 -19.96
N GLN A 165 -3.32 6.22 -21.05
CA GLN A 165 -1.95 5.71 -21.00
C GLN A 165 -1.01 6.71 -20.30
N GLU A 166 -1.18 8.00 -20.57
CA GLU A 166 -0.48 9.09 -19.88
C GLU A 166 -0.77 9.08 -18.37
N GLN A 167 -2.06 9.04 -17.98
CA GLN A 167 -2.47 8.95 -16.57
C GLN A 167 -1.97 7.68 -15.86
N LEU A 168 -1.97 6.52 -16.53
CA LEU A 168 -1.41 5.28 -15.99
C LEU A 168 0.12 5.35 -15.84
N THR A 169 0.80 6.11 -16.70
CA THR A 169 2.25 6.36 -16.61
C THR A 169 2.57 7.30 -15.45
N GLU A 170 1.75 8.33 -15.23
CA GLU A 170 1.86 9.21 -14.05
C GLU A 170 1.65 8.42 -12.74
N GLN A 171 0.64 7.55 -12.68
CA GLN A 171 0.39 6.66 -11.53
C GLN A 171 1.55 5.69 -11.29
N LEU A 172 2.12 5.10 -12.34
CA LEU A 172 3.26 4.19 -12.23
C LEU A 172 4.52 4.92 -11.74
N ASN A 173 4.76 6.14 -12.21
CA ASN A 173 5.86 6.98 -11.72
C ASN A 173 5.65 7.39 -10.25
N PHE A 174 4.42 7.72 -9.85
CA PHE A 174 4.10 8.03 -8.45
C PHE A 174 4.40 6.84 -7.53
N HIS A 175 3.90 5.64 -7.86
CA HIS A 175 4.21 4.42 -7.11
C HIS A 175 5.71 4.04 -7.15
N THR A 176 6.42 4.37 -8.23
CA THR A 176 7.88 4.15 -8.30
C THR A 176 8.59 5.06 -7.29
N ASN A 177 8.23 6.35 -7.25
CA ASN A 177 8.78 7.31 -6.29
C ASN A 177 8.45 6.90 -4.84
N GLU A 178 7.20 6.53 -4.54
CA GLU A 178 6.82 5.99 -3.21
C GLU A 178 7.69 4.78 -2.83
N HIS A 179 7.98 3.88 -3.79
CA HIS A 179 8.75 2.68 -3.51
C HIS A 179 10.25 2.96 -3.31
N GLU A 180 10.80 4.03 -3.89
CA GLU A 180 12.15 4.53 -3.59
C GLU A 180 12.21 5.32 -2.27
N GLU A 181 11.15 6.04 -1.91
CA GLU A 181 10.98 6.68 -0.60
C GLU A 181 11.00 5.64 0.52
N ILE A 182 10.18 4.59 0.38
CA ILE A 182 10.14 3.44 1.30
C ILE A 182 11.50 2.75 1.38
N ARG A 183 12.25 2.66 0.28
CA ARG A 183 13.60 2.06 0.27
C ARG A 183 14.59 2.90 1.06
N ARG A 184 14.63 4.23 0.85
CA ARG A 184 15.47 5.15 1.64
C ARG A 184 15.14 5.08 3.12
N LEU A 185 13.86 5.16 3.48
CA LEU A 185 13.41 5.07 4.86
C LEU A 185 13.77 3.72 5.50
N GLN A 186 13.77 2.61 4.75
CA GLN A 186 14.26 1.32 5.23
C GLN A 186 15.78 1.27 5.44
N GLU A 187 16.56 1.87 4.53
CA GLU A 187 18.02 1.98 4.65
C GLU A 187 18.43 2.86 5.85
N GLU A 188 17.74 3.99 6.05
CA GLU A 188 17.89 4.90 7.20
C GLU A 188 17.49 4.22 8.51
N LEU A 189 16.40 3.42 8.53
CA LEU A 189 16.02 2.62 9.69
C LEU A 189 17.08 1.56 10.03
N GLN A 190 17.71 0.93 9.03
CA GLN A 190 18.79 -0.02 9.27
C GLN A 190 20.05 0.66 9.82
N GLN A 191 20.46 1.81 9.28
CA GLN A 191 21.60 2.58 9.80
C GLN A 191 21.34 3.04 11.24
N THR A 192 20.16 3.63 11.49
CA THR A 192 19.72 4.06 12.82
C THR A 192 19.71 2.90 13.82
N LYS A 193 19.21 1.73 13.40
CA LYS A 193 19.23 0.51 14.22
C LYS A 193 20.67 0.09 14.57
N ILE A 194 21.59 0.06 13.60
CA ILE A 194 22.99 -0.33 13.83
C ILE A 194 23.65 0.62 14.85
N ILE A 195 23.42 1.92 14.70
CA ILE A 195 23.93 2.95 15.63
C ILE A 195 23.40 2.72 17.05
N TYR A 196 22.10 2.44 17.21
CA TYR A 196 21.54 2.12 18.54
C TYR A 196 22.03 0.78 19.10
N GLU A 197 22.22 -0.25 18.28
CA GLU A 197 22.79 -1.53 18.71
C GLU A 197 24.24 -1.36 19.20
N GLU A 198 25.04 -0.51 18.54
CA GLU A 198 26.41 -0.15 18.98
C GLU A 198 26.40 0.71 20.26
N GLN A 199 25.49 1.69 20.39
CA GLN A 199 25.34 2.46 21.63
C GLN A 199 24.94 1.56 22.81
N ILE A 200 24.01 0.62 22.61
CA ILE A 200 23.60 -0.37 23.63
C ILE A 200 24.78 -1.29 24.00
N LEU A 201 25.60 -1.70 23.03
CA LEU A 201 26.80 -2.50 23.28
C LEU A 201 27.84 -1.74 24.11
N ASN A 202 28.08 -0.47 23.79
CA ASN A 202 29.00 0.39 24.53
C ASN A 202 28.50 0.70 25.96
N LEU A 203 27.20 0.97 26.15
CA LEU A 203 26.59 1.15 27.47
C LEU A 203 26.68 -0.13 28.32
N LYS A 204 26.41 -1.31 27.75
CA LYS A 204 26.63 -2.60 28.44
C LYS A 204 28.07 -2.74 28.91
N LYS A 205 29.04 -2.46 28.04
CA LYS A 205 30.47 -2.54 28.36
C LYS A 205 30.90 -1.57 29.45
N GLN A 206 30.33 -0.36 29.49
CA GLN A 206 30.55 0.61 30.59
C GLN A 206 29.96 0.13 31.93
N ILE A 207 28.74 -0.44 31.91
CA ILE A 207 28.11 -1.02 33.11
C ILE A 207 28.93 -2.21 33.63
N GLU A 208 29.43 -3.06 32.74
CA GLU A 208 30.24 -4.23 33.07
C GLU A 208 31.59 -3.84 33.70
N LEU A 209 32.29 -2.84 33.12
CA LEU A 209 33.50 -2.25 33.72
C LEU A 209 33.23 -1.58 35.07
N SER A 210 32.10 -0.87 35.23
CA SER A 210 31.71 -0.26 36.51
C SER A 210 31.40 -1.31 37.57
N ASN A 211 30.78 -2.43 37.20
CA ASN A 211 30.50 -3.54 38.11
C ASN A 211 31.77 -4.25 38.56
N GLU A 212 32.72 -4.51 37.67
CA GLU A 212 33.99 -5.15 38.05
C GLU A 212 34.84 -4.22 38.93
N SER A 213 34.88 -2.91 38.63
CA SER A 213 35.51 -1.91 39.49
C SER A 213 34.90 -1.85 40.91
N LYS A 214 33.56 -1.87 41.01
CA LYS A 214 32.86 -1.95 42.31
C LYS A 214 33.08 -3.27 43.03
N LYS A 215 33.22 -4.37 42.30
CA LYS A 215 33.53 -5.70 42.85
C LYS A 215 34.93 -5.75 43.43
N GLU A 216 35.93 -5.18 42.75
CA GLU A 216 37.26 -4.94 43.33
C GLU A 216 37.20 -4.05 44.58
N GLU A 217 36.42 -2.96 44.56
CA GLU A 217 36.27 -2.06 45.71
C GLU A 217 35.63 -2.77 46.91
N ILE A 218 34.60 -3.59 46.68
CA ILE A 218 33.98 -4.46 47.70
C ILE A 218 35.02 -5.45 48.26
N THR A 219 35.85 -6.08 47.43
CA THR A 219 36.92 -6.98 47.91
C THR A 219 37.98 -6.23 48.72
N LYS A 220 38.39 -5.02 48.30
CA LYS A 220 39.32 -4.16 49.05
C LYS A 220 38.74 -3.75 50.41
N LEU A 221 37.44 -3.42 50.47
CA LEU A 221 36.72 -3.12 51.71
C LEU A 221 36.58 -4.35 52.62
N GLN A 222 36.28 -5.53 52.07
CA GLN A 222 36.22 -6.79 52.82
C GLN A 222 37.58 -7.12 53.45
N ASN A 223 38.67 -7.05 52.70
CA ASN A 223 40.03 -7.27 53.20
C ASN A 223 40.40 -6.26 54.32
N ASN A 224 40.00 -4.99 54.18
CA ASN A 224 40.20 -3.98 55.24
C ASN A 224 39.37 -4.25 56.50
N ILE A 225 38.13 -4.75 56.36
CA ILE A 225 37.29 -5.15 57.49
C ILE A 225 37.88 -6.36 58.21
N GLU A 226 38.36 -7.36 57.48
CA GLU A 226 39.00 -8.55 58.04
C GLU A 226 40.33 -8.20 58.75
N SER A 227 41.17 -7.38 58.11
CA SER A 227 42.43 -6.87 58.70
C SER A 227 42.19 -6.08 59.99
N ASN A 228 41.21 -5.16 60.00
CA ASN A 228 40.82 -4.43 61.20
C ASN A 228 40.24 -5.35 62.28
N SER A 229 39.43 -6.34 61.91
CA SER A 229 38.87 -7.34 62.84
C SER A 229 39.99 -8.14 63.52
N GLN A 230 41.00 -8.59 62.75
CA GLN A 230 42.17 -9.26 63.30
C GLN A 230 43.01 -8.33 64.19
N HIS A 231 43.15 -7.05 63.83
CA HIS A 231 43.83 -6.06 64.67
C HIS A 231 43.12 -5.87 66.02
N TYR A 232 41.79 -5.72 66.02
CA TYR A 232 41.00 -5.62 67.25
C TYR A 232 41.07 -6.91 68.08
N GLN A 233 40.98 -8.09 67.46
CA GLN A 233 41.13 -9.37 68.15
C GLN A 233 42.51 -9.50 68.82
N ASN A 234 43.60 -9.21 68.08
CA ASN A 234 44.96 -9.19 68.60
C ASN A 234 45.13 -8.18 69.76
N THR A 235 44.41 -7.06 69.73
CA THR A 235 44.43 -6.04 70.79
C THR A 235 43.67 -6.49 72.04
N ILE A 236 42.50 -7.12 71.85
CA ILE A 236 41.71 -7.74 72.92
C ILE A 236 42.51 -8.85 73.62
N ASP A 237 43.21 -9.69 72.88
CA ASP A 237 43.99 -10.79 73.47
C ASP A 237 45.26 -10.31 74.19
N LYS A 238 45.88 -9.21 73.74
CA LYS A 238 46.92 -8.49 74.51
C LYS A 238 46.38 -7.91 75.81
N LEU A 239 45.19 -7.30 75.79
CA LEU A 239 44.54 -6.77 77.00
C LEU A 239 44.18 -7.88 77.99
N LYS A 240 43.72 -9.06 77.51
CA LYS A 240 43.50 -10.24 78.35
C LYS A 240 44.80 -10.72 79.00
N ALA A 241 45.91 -10.73 78.27
CA ALA A 241 47.22 -11.10 78.82
C ALA A 241 47.66 -10.13 79.93
N SER A 242 47.65 -8.82 79.69
CA SER A 242 47.97 -7.80 80.70
C SER A 242 47.11 -7.95 81.96
N HIS A 243 45.79 -8.11 81.79
CA HIS A 243 44.88 -8.31 82.91
C HIS A 243 45.11 -9.64 83.66
N GLN A 244 45.51 -10.71 82.96
CA GLN A 244 45.86 -11.99 83.59
C GLN A 244 47.17 -11.90 84.39
N ASP A 245 48.14 -11.12 83.92
CA ASP A 245 49.40 -10.85 84.63
C ASP A 245 49.14 -9.95 85.85
N GLU A 246 48.38 -8.87 85.70
CA GLU A 246 47.94 -7.98 86.79
C GLU A 246 47.15 -8.73 87.89
N LEU A 247 46.22 -9.61 87.50
CA LEU A 247 45.51 -10.49 88.45
C LEU A 247 46.45 -11.45 89.18
N SER A 248 47.50 -11.93 88.51
CA SER A 248 48.48 -12.84 89.11
C SER A 248 49.38 -12.09 90.11
N GLU A 249 49.79 -10.87 89.79
CA GLU A 249 50.55 -10.01 90.72
C GLU A 249 49.70 -9.61 91.93
N LEU A 250 48.45 -9.16 91.73
CA LEU A 250 47.54 -8.82 92.82
C LEU A 250 47.25 -10.03 93.74
N LEU A 251 47.11 -11.23 93.18
CA LEU A 251 46.93 -12.45 93.97
C LEU A 251 48.20 -12.80 94.77
N GLN A 252 49.39 -12.56 94.21
CA GLN A 252 50.66 -12.72 94.92
C GLN A 252 50.85 -11.66 96.03
N GLN A 253 50.43 -10.41 95.82
CA GLN A 253 50.43 -9.38 96.85
C GLN A 253 49.45 -9.74 98.00
N LEU A 254 48.26 -10.26 97.67
CA LEU A 254 47.27 -10.71 98.64
C LEU A 254 47.80 -11.90 99.47
N GLU A 255 48.41 -12.90 98.82
CA GLU A 255 49.08 -14.06 99.44
C GLU A 255 50.17 -13.64 100.44
N VAL A 256 50.96 -12.60 100.12
CA VAL A 256 51.97 -12.04 101.05
C VAL A 256 51.29 -11.31 102.22
N SER A 257 50.22 -10.54 101.97
CA SER A 257 49.48 -9.86 103.04
C SER A 257 48.80 -10.84 104.01
N ALA A 258 48.29 -11.97 103.51
CA ALA A 258 47.67 -13.02 104.31
C ALA A 258 48.67 -13.65 105.29
N LYS A 259 49.89 -13.96 104.81
CA LYS A 259 50.98 -14.50 105.65
C LYS A 259 51.44 -13.53 106.74
N LEU A 260 51.51 -12.23 106.42
CA LEU A 260 51.79 -11.20 107.43
C LEU A 260 50.66 -11.13 108.50
N CYS A 261 49.40 -11.28 108.10
CA CYS A 261 48.28 -11.37 109.06
C CYS A 261 48.34 -12.64 109.92
N GLU A 262 48.73 -13.79 109.37
CA GLU A 262 48.96 -15.02 110.15
C GLU A 262 50.12 -14.85 111.15
N GLU A 263 51.22 -14.22 110.73
CA GLU A 263 52.36 -13.91 111.63
C GLU A 263 51.99 -12.94 112.75
N GLU A 264 51.22 -11.89 112.48
CA GLU A 264 50.70 -10.98 113.51
C GLU A 264 49.71 -11.68 114.44
N GLN A 265 48.84 -12.54 113.93
CA GLN A 265 47.93 -13.35 114.76
C GLN A 265 48.71 -14.25 115.72
N ILE A 266 49.80 -14.89 115.27
CA ILE A 266 50.69 -15.70 116.11
C ILE A 266 51.37 -14.84 117.20
N LYS A 267 51.80 -13.60 116.88
CA LYS A 267 52.35 -12.66 117.87
C LYS A 267 51.29 -12.27 118.91
N ILE A 268 50.08 -11.97 118.48
CA ILE A 268 48.94 -11.61 119.33
C ILE A 268 48.58 -12.75 120.28
N ASP A 269 48.50 -14.00 119.80
CA ASP A 269 48.14 -15.14 120.63
C ASP A 269 49.25 -15.52 121.62
N LYS A 270 50.51 -15.28 121.29
CA LYS A 270 51.62 -15.35 122.26
C LYS A 270 51.47 -14.29 123.38
N LEU A 271 51.20 -13.03 123.02
CA LEU A 271 51.00 -11.95 124.00
C LEU A 271 49.81 -12.19 124.94
N LYS A 272 48.72 -12.82 124.46
CA LYS A 272 47.61 -13.27 125.32
C LYS A 272 48.07 -14.30 126.35
N LEU A 273 48.95 -15.23 125.96
CA LEU A 273 49.48 -16.29 126.81
C LEU A 273 50.39 -15.72 127.91
N ASP A 274 51.28 -14.79 127.55
CA ASP A 274 52.14 -14.06 128.50
C ASP A 274 51.31 -13.23 129.51
N LEU A 275 50.22 -12.60 129.06
CA LEU A 275 49.30 -11.82 129.90
C LEU A 275 48.52 -12.71 130.90
N VAL A 276 48.09 -13.91 130.48
CA VAL A 276 47.41 -14.88 131.37
C VAL A 276 48.33 -15.31 132.51
N GLU A 277 49.61 -15.56 132.24
CA GLU A 277 50.56 -15.96 133.28
C GLU A 277 50.88 -14.80 134.26
N GLN A 278 50.87 -13.53 133.80
CA GLN A 278 50.98 -12.37 134.70
C GLN A 278 49.83 -12.28 135.71
N TYR A 279 48.57 -12.44 135.27
CA TYR A 279 47.41 -12.41 136.19
C TYR A 279 47.52 -13.49 137.29
N LYS A 280 48.01 -14.67 136.91
CA LYS A 280 48.20 -15.87 137.75
C LYS A 280 49.36 -15.76 138.75
N VAL A 281 50.29 -14.82 138.54
CA VAL A 281 51.26 -14.39 139.56
C VAL A 281 50.61 -13.41 140.53
N LYS A 282 49.93 -12.39 140.00
CA LYS A 282 49.32 -11.31 140.78
C LYS A 282 48.21 -11.78 141.74
N GLU A 283 47.48 -12.83 141.37
CA GLU A 283 46.51 -13.51 142.23
C GLU A 283 47.15 -14.09 143.51
N LYS A 284 48.39 -14.59 143.43
CA LYS A 284 49.10 -15.19 144.57
C LYS A 284 49.65 -14.13 145.52
N GLU A 285 50.10 -13.00 145.00
CA GLU A 285 50.58 -11.86 145.80
C GLU A 285 49.44 -11.30 146.68
N MET A 286 48.25 -11.14 146.10
CA MET A 286 47.06 -10.62 146.78
C MET A 286 46.57 -11.50 147.95
N GLN A 287 46.87 -12.82 147.95
CA GLN A 287 46.56 -13.69 149.10
C GLN A 287 47.50 -13.47 150.30
N VAL A 288 48.72 -12.96 150.09
CA VAL A 288 49.70 -12.72 151.15
C VAL A 288 49.36 -11.45 151.94
N GLU A 289 48.96 -10.37 151.26
CA GLU A 289 48.58 -9.10 151.91
C GLU A 289 47.38 -9.26 152.85
N LEU A 290 46.42 -10.11 152.47
CA LEU A 290 45.21 -10.37 153.28
C LEU A 290 45.55 -10.95 154.67
N HIS A 291 46.64 -11.70 154.80
CA HIS A 291 47.05 -12.30 156.08
C HIS A 291 47.81 -11.31 156.98
N ALA A 292 48.51 -10.33 156.41
CA ALA A 292 49.27 -9.31 157.15
C ALA A 292 48.37 -8.20 157.74
N CYS A 293 47.18 -7.99 157.18
CA CYS A 293 46.27 -6.92 157.58
C CYS A 293 45.53 -7.17 158.91
N LYS A 294 45.68 -8.36 159.51
CA LYS A 294 44.88 -8.81 160.67
C LYS A 294 45.49 -8.50 162.05
N GLU A 295 46.82 -8.35 162.14
CA GLU A 295 47.52 -8.14 163.42
C GLU A 295 47.70 -6.64 163.79
N LYS A 296 47.44 -5.71 162.87
CA LYS A 296 47.65 -4.27 163.09
C LYS A 296 46.47 -3.54 163.76
N TYR A 297 45.31 -4.17 163.91
CA TYR A 297 44.08 -3.50 164.36
C TYR A 297 43.87 -3.49 165.88
N GLU A 298 44.80 -4.01 166.69
CA GLU A 298 44.57 -4.32 168.11
C GLU A 298 45.41 -3.50 169.12
N GLN A 299 46.21 -2.52 168.67
CA GLN A 299 47.03 -1.68 169.58
C GLN A 299 47.08 -0.16 169.31
N GLU A 300 46.49 0.35 168.22
CA GLU A 300 46.46 1.80 167.96
C GLU A 300 45.06 2.42 168.11
N LEU A 301 45.01 3.56 168.83
CA LEU A 301 43.89 4.52 168.88
C LEU A 301 42.66 4.23 169.79
N GLU A 302 42.90 3.65 170.97
CA GLU A 302 42.02 3.81 172.16
C GLU A 302 41.91 5.28 172.67
N CYS A 303 42.56 6.26 172.01
CA CYS A 303 42.69 7.62 172.55
C CYS A 303 42.59 8.81 171.56
N ILE A 304 41.93 8.69 170.40
CA ILE A 304 41.49 9.87 169.62
C ILE A 304 39.97 9.83 169.34
N ARG A 305 39.19 9.89 170.42
CA ARG A 305 37.80 10.38 170.42
C ARG A 305 37.74 11.83 170.92
N GLN A 306 38.24 12.82 170.15
CA GLN A 306 37.89 14.25 170.28
C GLN A 306 38.45 15.14 169.13
N THR A 307 37.62 15.32 168.08
CA THR A 307 37.27 16.55 167.33
C THR A 307 38.07 17.88 167.47
N LEU A 308 38.18 18.80 166.49
CA LEU A 308 37.92 18.86 165.02
C LEU A 308 38.28 20.28 164.46
N THR A 309 38.39 20.47 163.12
CA THR A 309 38.14 21.68 162.27
C THR A 309 39.28 22.53 161.61
N LYS A 310 39.16 22.65 160.26
CA LYS A 310 39.25 23.84 159.35
C LYS A 310 40.56 24.36 158.64
N ASP A 311 40.38 24.55 157.31
CA ASP A 311 40.80 25.63 156.35
C ASP A 311 42.25 25.87 155.80
N GLU A 312 42.44 25.59 154.49
CA GLU A 312 42.84 26.44 153.32
C GLU A 312 44.23 27.15 153.03
N GLU A 313 44.68 27.00 151.75
CA GLU A 313 45.26 27.98 150.75
C GLU A 313 46.76 28.40 150.52
N ASN A 314 47.15 28.35 149.21
CA ASN A 314 47.87 29.32 148.30
C ASN A 314 49.42 29.57 148.13
N GLN A 315 49.89 29.38 146.86
CA GLN A 315 50.71 30.23 145.92
C GLN A 315 52.23 30.57 145.96
N ASN A 316 52.87 30.41 144.78
CA ASN A 316 53.84 31.27 144.00
C ASN A 316 55.21 31.75 144.62
N GLU A 317 56.17 32.46 143.96
CA GLU A 317 56.31 33.13 142.63
C GLU A 317 57.79 33.39 142.17
N THR A 318 57.96 34.09 141.02
CA THR A 318 59.12 34.89 140.50
C THR A 318 60.11 34.19 139.54
N ARG A 319 60.87 34.81 138.59
CA ARG A 319 60.91 36.07 137.74
C ARG A 319 62.07 35.86 136.69
N ASN A 320 62.53 36.68 135.71
CA ASN A 320 62.45 38.07 135.17
C ASN A 320 63.06 38.02 133.70
N ALA A 321 63.20 39.03 132.82
CA ALA A 321 62.45 40.25 132.43
C ALA A 321 63.09 40.94 131.17
N GLU A 322 62.32 41.81 130.48
CA GLU A 322 62.65 42.83 129.44
C GLU A 322 63.19 42.49 128.00
N THR A 323 62.84 43.40 127.08
CA THR A 323 63.23 43.57 125.64
C THR A 323 63.01 42.43 124.62
N GLU A 324 61.99 42.58 123.75
CA GLU A 324 62.11 42.62 122.26
C GLU A 324 60.71 42.74 121.62
N ILE A 325 60.38 43.92 121.06
CA ILE A 325 59.03 44.24 120.51
C ILE A 325 59.03 44.42 118.97
N VAL A 326 60.20 44.28 118.31
CA VAL A 326 60.36 44.61 116.88
C VAL A 326 60.05 43.43 115.94
N GLU A 327 60.49 42.21 116.25
CA GLU A 327 60.35 41.07 115.31
C GLU A 327 58.89 40.62 115.07
N LYS A 328 58.02 40.74 116.07
CA LYS A 328 56.63 40.25 115.99
C LYS A 328 55.79 41.07 115.01
N THR A 329 56.07 42.37 114.88
CA THR A 329 55.42 43.24 113.88
C THR A 329 55.77 42.79 112.46
N GLY A 330 57.04 42.47 112.19
CA GLY A 330 57.50 42.04 110.86
C GLY A 330 56.91 40.71 110.39
N HIS A 331 56.57 39.81 111.31
CA HIS A 331 55.88 38.55 110.97
C HIS A 331 54.41 38.79 110.59
N VAL A 332 53.70 39.65 111.32
CA VAL A 332 52.33 40.04 110.98
C VAL A 332 52.29 40.83 109.67
N GLU A 333 53.25 41.74 109.44
CA GLU A 333 53.31 42.55 108.22
C GLU A 333 53.64 41.71 106.97
N LYS A 334 54.48 40.66 107.10
CA LYS A 334 54.68 39.67 106.03
C LYS A 334 53.39 38.91 105.72
N ALA A 335 52.73 38.34 106.74
CA ALA A 335 51.47 37.61 106.55
C ALA A 335 50.38 38.48 105.93
N PHE A 336 50.32 39.77 106.29
CA PHE A 336 49.37 40.72 105.70
C PHE A 336 49.67 41.00 104.22
N LYS A 337 50.93 41.19 103.85
CA LYS A 337 51.36 41.39 102.44
C LYS A 337 51.18 40.14 101.58
N GLU A 338 51.35 38.96 102.17
CA GLU A 338 51.08 37.68 101.49
C GLU A 338 49.57 37.47 101.26
N LEU A 339 48.74 37.81 102.25
CA LEU A 339 47.28 37.81 102.10
C LEU A 339 46.79 38.88 101.10
N GLU A 340 47.41 40.06 101.07
CA GLU A 340 47.13 41.12 100.09
C GLU A 340 47.50 40.68 98.66
N SER A 341 48.62 39.96 98.50
CA SER A 341 49.02 39.32 97.24
C SER A 341 48.01 38.27 96.79
N GLN A 342 47.58 37.37 97.68
CA GLN A 342 46.53 36.38 97.40
C GLN A 342 45.20 37.05 97.01
N HIS A 343 44.82 38.15 97.67
CA HIS A 343 43.65 38.95 97.30
C HIS A 343 43.81 39.69 95.95
N SER A 344 45.03 40.01 95.50
CA SER A 344 45.24 40.51 94.14
C SER A 344 45.07 39.41 93.12
N ILE A 345 45.72 38.25 93.32
CA ILE A 345 45.62 37.10 92.41
C ILE A 345 44.15 36.67 92.24
N LEU A 346 43.39 36.54 93.34
CA LEU A 346 41.96 36.23 93.31
C LEU A 346 41.12 37.32 92.60
N ARG A 347 41.51 38.59 92.66
CA ARG A 347 40.85 39.70 91.95
C ARG A 347 41.12 39.62 90.44
N ASP A 348 42.35 39.30 90.06
CA ASP A 348 42.78 39.20 88.67
C ASP A 348 42.19 37.93 88.02
N GLU A 349 42.13 36.81 88.75
CA GLU A 349 41.44 35.57 88.35
C GLU A 349 39.93 35.77 88.21
N LEU A 350 39.28 36.46 89.16
CA LEU A 350 37.86 36.81 89.05
C LEU A 350 37.60 37.73 87.85
N THR A 351 38.52 38.65 87.55
CA THR A 351 38.44 39.54 86.38
C THR A 351 38.61 38.76 85.08
N TYR A 352 39.55 37.81 85.02
CA TYR A 352 39.72 36.90 83.89
C TYR A 352 38.46 36.03 83.68
N MET A 353 37.95 35.39 84.74
CA MET A 353 36.72 34.60 84.70
C MET A 353 35.51 35.42 84.23
N ASN A 354 35.37 36.68 84.68
CA ASN A 354 34.29 37.56 84.23
C ASN A 354 34.45 37.98 82.76
N ASN A 355 35.69 38.17 82.28
CA ASN A 355 35.96 38.47 80.87
C ASN A 355 35.71 37.25 79.95
N VAL A 356 36.07 36.04 80.40
CA VAL A 356 35.74 34.78 79.69
C VAL A 356 34.23 34.55 79.67
N LYS A 357 33.54 34.76 80.80
CA LYS A 357 32.08 34.72 80.89
C LYS A 357 31.43 35.69 79.90
N MET A 358 31.88 36.96 79.87
CA MET A 358 31.37 37.97 78.93
C MET A 358 31.57 37.55 77.47
N LYS A 359 32.72 36.94 77.11
CA LYS A 359 32.94 36.39 75.76
C LYS A 359 31.95 35.27 75.43
N LEU A 360 31.79 34.29 76.31
CA LEU A 360 30.85 33.19 76.12
C LEU A 360 29.40 33.68 76.05
N GLU A 361 29.03 34.70 76.81
CA GLU A 361 27.69 35.33 76.74
C GLU A 361 27.49 36.08 75.40
N MET A 362 28.53 36.71 74.84
CA MET A 362 28.49 37.30 73.49
C MET A 362 28.45 36.25 72.38
N GLU A 363 29.24 35.18 72.48
CA GLU A 363 29.27 34.08 71.51
C GLU A 363 27.92 33.32 71.48
N VAL A 364 27.32 33.05 72.65
CA VAL A 364 25.97 32.46 72.74
C VAL A 364 24.90 33.39 72.15
N GLN A 365 25.03 34.70 72.32
CA GLN A 365 24.10 35.65 71.69
C GLN A 365 24.30 35.75 70.17
N HIS A 366 25.56 35.70 69.69
CA HIS A 366 25.88 35.67 68.26
C HIS A 366 25.28 34.43 67.56
N ILE A 367 25.54 33.23 68.09
CA ILE A 367 25.01 31.96 67.56
C ILE A 367 23.49 31.95 67.56
N LYS A 368 22.86 32.58 68.56
CA LYS A 368 21.41 32.71 68.66
C LYS A 368 20.83 33.66 67.62
N ASP A 369 21.52 34.77 67.33
CA ASP A 369 21.08 35.73 66.31
C ASP A 369 21.32 35.18 64.88
N GLU A 370 22.42 34.46 64.66
CA GLU A 370 22.64 33.66 63.44
C GLU A 370 21.53 32.62 63.23
N TYR A 371 21.15 31.88 64.28
CA TYR A 371 20.03 30.93 64.23
C TYR A 371 18.68 31.59 63.93
N PHE A 372 18.45 32.82 64.42
CA PHE A 372 17.24 33.57 64.06
C PHE A 372 17.23 33.96 62.58
N HIS A 373 18.35 34.43 62.02
CA HIS A 373 18.44 34.76 60.60
C HIS A 373 18.36 33.53 59.69
N GLU A 374 19.01 32.42 60.03
CA GLU A 374 18.85 31.14 59.30
C GLU A 374 17.39 30.67 59.32
N LYS A 375 16.71 30.80 60.46
CA LYS A 375 15.27 30.52 60.56
C LYS A 375 14.42 31.47 59.70
N GLU A 376 14.72 32.77 59.69
CA GLU A 376 14.00 33.76 58.89
C GLU A 376 14.19 33.51 57.38
N ASP A 377 15.40 33.19 56.93
CA ASP A 377 15.71 32.82 55.54
C ASP A 377 15.00 31.52 55.12
N LEU A 378 14.99 30.49 56.00
CA LEU A 378 14.26 29.25 55.76
C LEU A 378 12.74 29.48 55.71
N GLU A 379 12.19 30.30 56.60
CA GLU A 379 10.77 30.63 56.63
C GLU A 379 10.35 31.48 55.42
N PHE A 380 11.20 32.41 54.96
CA PHE A 380 11.04 33.09 53.68
C PHE A 380 11.05 32.09 52.50
N LYS A 381 12.03 31.16 52.48
CA LYS A 381 12.15 30.19 51.39
C LYS A 381 10.99 29.21 51.32
N ILE A 382 10.43 28.82 52.48
CA ILE A 382 9.21 28.02 52.56
C ILE A 382 8.02 28.78 51.95
N ASN A 383 7.85 30.07 52.27
CA ASN A 383 6.78 30.89 51.70
C ASN A 383 6.93 31.08 50.18
N GLU A 384 8.15 31.31 49.67
CA GLU A 384 8.42 31.39 48.23
C GLU A 384 8.06 30.08 47.50
N LEU A 385 8.44 28.94 48.08
CA LEU A 385 8.12 27.61 47.53
C LEU A 385 6.62 27.29 47.60
N GLN A 386 5.90 27.79 48.62
CA GLN A 386 4.44 27.67 48.69
C GLN A 386 3.75 28.50 47.62
N LEU A 387 4.21 29.73 47.36
CA LEU A 387 3.66 30.59 46.31
C LEU A 387 3.88 29.98 44.91
N ALA A 388 5.10 29.54 44.62
CA ALA A 388 5.42 28.86 43.36
C ALA A 388 4.59 27.57 43.16
N LYS A 389 4.32 26.84 44.25
CA LYS A 389 3.42 25.67 44.23
C LYS A 389 1.97 26.06 43.93
N GLU A 390 1.45 27.15 44.50
CA GLU A 390 0.08 27.62 44.22
C GLU A 390 -0.06 28.09 42.76
N ASP A 391 0.91 28.84 42.23
CA ASP A 391 0.96 29.20 40.80
C ASP A 391 0.95 27.96 39.90
N HIS A 392 1.76 26.94 40.22
CA HIS A 392 1.75 25.67 39.49
C HIS A 392 0.42 24.92 39.61
N CYS A 393 -0.23 24.93 40.79
CA CYS A 393 -1.58 24.37 40.96
C CYS A 393 -2.61 25.10 40.09
N CYS A 394 -2.59 26.44 40.02
CA CYS A 394 -3.49 27.20 39.16
C CYS A 394 -3.26 26.91 37.66
N VAL A 395 -2.00 26.75 37.23
CA VAL A 395 -1.69 26.31 35.86
C VAL A 395 -2.22 24.90 35.58
N ILE A 396 -2.07 23.96 36.52
CA ILE A 396 -2.59 22.59 36.40
C ILE A 396 -4.13 22.58 36.32
N GLU A 397 -4.84 23.38 37.13
CA GLU A 397 -6.30 23.47 37.07
C GLU A 397 -6.81 24.11 35.78
N LYS A 398 -6.09 25.13 35.27
CA LYS A 398 -6.37 25.74 33.96
C LYS A 398 -6.21 24.72 32.83
N LEU A 399 -5.06 24.05 32.74
CA LEU A 399 -4.79 23.03 31.72
C LEU A 399 -5.80 21.87 31.79
N LYS A 400 -6.20 21.47 33.01
CA LYS A 400 -7.23 20.43 33.23
C LYS A 400 -8.61 20.88 32.76
N SER A 401 -8.95 22.16 32.90
CA SER A 401 -10.19 22.74 32.37
C SER A 401 -10.16 22.84 30.83
N GLU A 402 -9.03 23.29 30.27
CA GLU A 402 -8.84 23.37 28.81
C GLU A 402 -8.91 21.98 28.16
N LEU A 403 -8.29 20.97 28.77
CA LEU A 403 -8.38 19.57 28.35
C LEU A 403 -9.81 19.01 28.44
N GLN A 404 -10.57 19.38 29.47
CA GLN A 404 -11.99 19.02 29.60
C GLN A 404 -12.82 19.64 28.47
N SER A 405 -12.64 20.95 28.19
CA SER A 405 -13.31 21.63 27.08
C SER A 405 -12.94 21.06 25.71
N ALA A 406 -11.67 20.74 25.48
CA ALA A 406 -11.20 20.10 24.24
C ALA A 406 -11.84 18.72 24.03
N LYS A 407 -11.96 17.91 25.09
CA LYS A 407 -12.65 16.61 25.03
C LYS A 407 -14.14 16.74 24.73
N GLU A 408 -14.82 17.73 25.28
CA GLU A 408 -16.23 17.99 24.96
C GLU A 408 -16.40 18.51 23.52
N LEU A 409 -15.49 19.34 23.02
CA LEU A 409 -15.47 19.79 21.62
C LEU A 409 -15.27 18.60 20.65
N TYR A 410 -14.27 17.74 20.91
CA TYR A 410 -14.05 16.52 20.12
C TYR A 410 -15.28 15.60 20.13
N LYS A 411 -15.88 15.37 21.31
CA LYS A 411 -17.08 14.55 21.46
C LYS A 411 -18.30 15.15 20.75
N LYS A 412 -18.38 16.48 20.60
CA LYS A 412 -19.39 17.14 19.76
C LYS A 412 -19.09 16.93 18.28
N ASN A 413 -17.85 17.16 17.82
CA ASN A 413 -17.46 17.01 16.42
C ASN A 413 -17.65 15.57 15.92
N ILE A 414 -17.29 14.57 16.73
CA ILE A 414 -17.51 13.14 16.41
C ILE A 414 -19.00 12.86 16.21
N LYS A 415 -19.89 13.38 17.08
CA LYS A 415 -21.35 13.24 16.91
C LYS A 415 -21.86 13.94 15.66
N GLU A 416 -21.37 15.14 15.37
CA GLU A 416 -21.80 15.92 14.21
C GLU A 416 -21.34 15.27 12.89
N ASN A 417 -20.13 14.71 12.86
CA ASN A 417 -19.63 13.93 11.74
C ASN A 417 -20.35 12.59 11.60
N SER A 418 -20.69 11.91 12.70
CA SER A 418 -21.52 10.69 12.67
C SER A 418 -22.89 10.94 12.05
N LEU A 419 -23.55 12.04 12.41
CA LEU A 419 -24.82 12.46 11.80
C LEU A 419 -24.67 12.73 10.30
N LYS A 420 -23.66 13.51 9.89
CA LYS A 420 -23.38 13.76 8.47
C LYS A 420 -23.06 12.49 7.68
N MET A 421 -22.39 11.52 8.31
CA MET A 421 -22.09 10.22 7.71
C MET A 421 -23.36 9.36 7.56
N GLU A 422 -24.26 9.39 8.55
CA GLU A 422 -25.55 8.68 8.53
C GLU A 422 -26.50 9.30 7.49
N ASP A 423 -26.61 10.62 7.41
CA ASP A 423 -27.33 11.35 6.35
C ASP A 423 -26.78 11.03 4.95
N LEU A 424 -25.45 10.95 4.80
CA LEU A 424 -24.79 10.61 3.53
C LEU A 424 -25.04 9.15 3.12
N VAL A 425 -25.01 8.22 4.08
CA VAL A 425 -25.33 6.81 3.84
C VAL A 425 -26.81 6.65 3.45
N GLU A 426 -27.73 7.34 4.11
CA GLU A 426 -29.17 7.25 3.79
C GLU A 426 -29.49 7.90 2.43
N THR A 427 -28.79 8.98 2.03
CA THR A 427 -28.91 9.55 0.68
C THR A 427 -28.35 8.63 -0.39
N HIS A 428 -27.13 8.09 -0.26
CA HIS A 428 -26.61 7.10 -1.21
C HIS A 428 -27.51 5.85 -1.31
N LYS A 429 -28.04 5.36 -0.18
CA LYS A 429 -28.99 4.24 -0.12
C LYS A 429 -30.30 4.56 -0.86
N LYS A 430 -30.81 5.78 -0.75
CA LYS A 430 -31.97 6.27 -1.49
C LYS A 430 -31.69 6.35 -3.00
N GLU A 431 -30.55 6.91 -3.41
CA GLU A 431 -30.11 6.97 -4.80
C GLU A 431 -29.93 5.58 -5.41
N ILE A 432 -29.32 4.64 -4.68
CA ILE A 432 -29.18 3.23 -5.09
C ILE A 432 -30.55 2.56 -5.24
N CYS A 433 -31.51 2.83 -4.35
CA CYS A 433 -32.89 2.35 -4.49
C CYS A 433 -33.59 2.91 -5.73
N GLU A 434 -33.49 4.22 -5.97
CA GLU A 434 -34.07 4.89 -7.14
C GLU A 434 -33.44 4.39 -8.46
N LEU A 435 -32.11 4.23 -8.50
CA LEU A 435 -31.40 3.66 -9.64
C LEU A 435 -31.83 2.19 -9.90
N ASN A 436 -31.92 1.37 -8.86
CA ASN A 436 -32.40 -0.01 -8.98
C ASN A 436 -33.86 -0.08 -9.46
N GLN A 437 -34.72 0.82 -9.00
CA GLN A 437 -36.11 0.91 -9.47
C GLN A 437 -36.20 1.35 -10.94
N ALA A 438 -35.37 2.33 -11.35
CA ALA A 438 -35.27 2.76 -12.74
C ALA A 438 -34.74 1.64 -13.67
N ILE A 439 -33.71 0.90 -13.23
CA ILE A 439 -33.18 -0.27 -13.95
C ILE A 439 -34.26 -1.34 -14.08
N ARG A 440 -34.95 -1.72 -12.99
CA ARG A 440 -36.05 -2.71 -13.00
C ARG A 440 -37.19 -2.28 -13.93
N SER A 441 -37.62 -1.02 -13.89
CA SER A 441 -38.65 -0.52 -14.81
C SER A 441 -38.17 -0.51 -16.27
N SER A 442 -36.89 -0.27 -16.52
CA SER A 442 -36.30 -0.30 -17.87
C SER A 442 -36.21 -1.72 -18.43
N THR A 443 -35.80 -2.71 -17.62
CA THR A 443 -35.79 -4.11 -18.04
C THR A 443 -37.19 -4.66 -18.18
N GLU A 444 -38.12 -4.35 -17.27
CA GLU A 444 -39.53 -4.75 -17.36
C GLU A 444 -40.19 -4.24 -18.65
N LYS A 445 -40.01 -2.95 -19.00
CA LYS A 445 -40.50 -2.38 -20.27
C LYS A 445 -39.88 -3.05 -21.50
N LYS A 446 -38.57 -3.39 -21.46
CA LYS A 446 -37.90 -4.13 -22.54
C LYS A 446 -38.46 -5.55 -22.66
N THR A 447 -38.68 -6.25 -21.55
CA THR A 447 -39.28 -7.59 -21.53
C THR A 447 -40.70 -7.55 -22.09
N GLN A 448 -41.56 -6.61 -21.64
CA GLN A 448 -42.91 -6.42 -22.17
C GLN A 448 -42.89 -6.14 -23.69
N SER A 449 -41.97 -5.30 -24.17
CA SER A 449 -41.79 -5.03 -25.59
C SER A 449 -41.31 -6.24 -26.39
N LEU A 450 -40.52 -7.14 -25.78
CA LEU A 450 -40.07 -8.39 -26.40
C LEU A 450 -41.20 -9.44 -26.40
N THR A 451 -41.97 -9.57 -25.32
CA THR A 451 -43.16 -10.44 -25.26
C THR A 451 -44.18 -10.06 -26.31
N LEU A 452 -44.49 -8.76 -26.47
CA LEU A 452 -45.37 -8.28 -27.54
C LEU A 452 -44.81 -8.58 -28.94
N LYS A 453 -43.48 -8.54 -29.11
CA LYS A 453 -42.85 -8.86 -30.40
C LYS A 453 -42.82 -10.36 -30.70
N ILE A 454 -42.72 -11.20 -29.67
CA ILE A 454 -42.87 -12.65 -29.78
C ILE A 454 -44.32 -12.99 -30.14
N GLN A 455 -45.30 -12.40 -29.46
CA GLN A 455 -46.72 -12.64 -29.72
C GLN A 455 -47.13 -12.21 -31.15
N ASP A 456 -46.64 -11.08 -31.65
CA ASP A 456 -46.80 -10.64 -33.05
C ASP A 456 -46.23 -11.67 -34.05
N LEU A 457 -45.09 -12.29 -33.74
CA LEU A 457 -44.49 -13.34 -34.56
C LEU A 457 -45.22 -14.69 -34.44
N GLU A 458 -45.75 -15.03 -33.26
CA GLU A 458 -46.58 -16.21 -33.04
C GLU A 458 -47.90 -16.11 -33.82
N GLU A 459 -48.55 -14.94 -33.82
CA GLU A 459 -49.72 -14.67 -34.65
C GLU A 459 -49.41 -14.70 -36.15
N GLN A 460 -48.25 -14.23 -36.59
CA GLN A 460 -47.81 -14.34 -38.00
C GLN A 460 -47.58 -15.81 -38.39
N CYS A 461 -46.92 -16.60 -37.55
CA CYS A 461 -46.76 -18.03 -37.75
C CYS A 461 -48.10 -18.77 -37.80
N GLN A 462 -49.04 -18.43 -36.91
CA GLN A 462 -50.38 -19.03 -36.88
C GLN A 462 -51.18 -18.71 -38.15
N ARG A 463 -51.16 -17.45 -38.63
CA ARG A 463 -51.78 -17.07 -39.91
C ARG A 463 -51.19 -17.86 -41.08
N HIS A 464 -49.86 -18.03 -41.14
CA HIS A 464 -49.23 -18.83 -42.19
C HIS A 464 -49.50 -20.35 -42.09
N ILE A 465 -49.88 -20.85 -40.90
CA ILE A 465 -50.39 -22.23 -40.75
C ILE A 465 -51.82 -22.31 -41.30
N GLU A 466 -52.69 -21.36 -40.96
CA GLU A 466 -54.07 -21.28 -41.44
C GLU A 466 -54.15 -21.10 -42.97
N GLU A 467 -53.36 -20.18 -43.55
CA GLU A 467 -53.22 -19.99 -45.01
C GLU A 467 -52.75 -21.27 -45.72
N LYS A 468 -51.83 -22.03 -45.09
CA LYS A 468 -51.34 -23.31 -45.61
C LYS A 468 -52.41 -24.40 -45.53
N GLU A 469 -53.19 -24.45 -44.45
CA GLU A 469 -54.28 -25.42 -44.28
C GLU A 469 -55.44 -25.13 -45.24
N GLU A 470 -55.79 -23.85 -45.46
CA GLU A 470 -56.75 -23.44 -46.50
C GLU A 470 -56.24 -23.78 -47.90
N ALA A 471 -54.95 -23.56 -48.20
CA ALA A 471 -54.35 -23.95 -49.46
C ALA A 471 -54.38 -25.49 -49.67
N ILE A 472 -54.10 -26.28 -48.63
CA ILE A 472 -54.21 -27.75 -48.68
C ILE A 472 -55.66 -28.16 -48.95
N ALA A 473 -56.63 -27.61 -48.21
CA ALA A 473 -58.04 -27.90 -48.44
C ALA A 473 -58.50 -27.51 -49.86
N SER A 474 -57.97 -26.40 -50.41
CA SER A 474 -58.22 -26.00 -51.79
C SER A 474 -57.66 -27.01 -52.80
N TYR A 475 -56.44 -27.53 -52.58
CA TYR A 475 -55.87 -28.60 -53.40
C TYR A 475 -56.60 -29.94 -53.25
N GLU A 476 -57.13 -30.27 -52.07
CA GLU A 476 -57.93 -31.47 -51.85
C GLU A 476 -59.30 -31.36 -52.53
N ASN A 477 -60.00 -30.23 -52.42
CA ASN A 477 -61.23 -29.93 -53.14
C ASN A 477 -61.02 -29.97 -54.67
N LEU A 478 -59.92 -29.40 -55.17
CA LEU A 478 -59.58 -29.46 -56.59
C LEU A 478 -59.25 -30.89 -57.04
N ARG A 479 -58.55 -31.67 -56.21
CA ARG A 479 -58.30 -33.09 -56.48
C ARG A 479 -59.60 -33.89 -56.52
N GLU A 480 -60.51 -33.71 -55.57
CA GLU A 480 -61.82 -34.36 -55.57
C GLU A 480 -62.62 -33.98 -56.83
N THR A 481 -62.61 -32.70 -57.21
CA THR A 481 -63.24 -32.22 -58.46
C THR A 481 -62.62 -32.84 -59.71
N LEU A 482 -61.31 -33.08 -59.73
CA LEU A 482 -60.65 -33.78 -60.83
C LEU A 482 -60.94 -35.29 -60.82
N GLU A 483 -61.13 -35.89 -59.64
CA GLU A 483 -61.47 -37.31 -59.48
C GLU A 483 -62.95 -37.59 -59.84
N THR A 484 -63.86 -36.66 -59.55
CA THR A 484 -65.25 -36.69 -60.06
C THR A 484 -65.29 -36.48 -61.56
N LEU A 485 -64.59 -35.48 -62.12
CA LEU A 485 -64.48 -35.31 -63.57
C LEU A 485 -63.85 -36.53 -64.26
N GLN A 486 -62.85 -37.19 -63.65
CA GLN A 486 -62.25 -38.41 -64.18
C GLN A 486 -63.22 -39.61 -64.13
N THR A 487 -64.04 -39.74 -63.08
CA THR A 487 -65.07 -40.80 -63.00
C THR A 487 -66.24 -40.52 -63.94
N GLU A 488 -66.68 -39.26 -64.09
CA GLU A 488 -67.68 -38.86 -65.10
C GLU A 488 -67.18 -39.07 -66.53
N LEU A 489 -65.93 -38.74 -66.84
CA LEU A 489 -65.30 -39.02 -68.14
C LEU A 489 -65.15 -40.54 -68.36
N GLY A 490 -64.79 -41.30 -67.33
CA GLY A 490 -64.72 -42.77 -67.40
C GLY A 490 -66.10 -43.41 -67.60
N GLU A 491 -67.13 -42.91 -66.92
CA GLU A 491 -68.51 -43.31 -67.13
C GLU A 491 -69.03 -42.91 -68.51
N SER A 492 -68.70 -41.71 -68.99
CA SER A 492 -69.10 -41.19 -70.29
C SER A 492 -68.44 -42.00 -71.41
N ALA A 493 -67.12 -42.20 -71.36
CA ALA A 493 -66.41 -43.11 -72.25
C ALA A 493 -66.94 -44.55 -72.15
N GLY A 494 -67.35 -45.00 -70.97
CA GLY A 494 -67.99 -46.30 -70.74
C GLY A 494 -69.44 -46.38 -71.25
N LYS A 495 -70.19 -45.28 -71.28
CA LYS A 495 -71.52 -45.15 -71.91
C LYS A 495 -71.34 -45.17 -73.42
N ILE A 496 -70.49 -44.30 -73.98
CA ILE A 496 -70.10 -44.25 -75.39
C ILE A 496 -69.55 -45.59 -75.88
N SER A 497 -68.76 -46.33 -75.09
CA SER A 497 -68.24 -47.64 -75.50
C SER A 497 -69.33 -48.72 -75.56
N ARG A 498 -70.30 -48.68 -74.63
CA ARG A 498 -71.48 -49.56 -74.67
C ARG A 498 -72.41 -49.16 -75.80
N GLU A 499 -72.64 -47.87 -76.00
CA GLU A 499 -73.39 -47.31 -77.13
C GLU A 499 -72.72 -47.61 -78.45
N PHE A 500 -71.38 -47.68 -78.54
CA PHE A 500 -70.65 -48.06 -79.75
C PHE A 500 -70.78 -49.56 -80.05
N GLU A 501 -70.66 -50.44 -79.05
CA GLU A 501 -70.86 -51.88 -79.24
C GLU A 501 -72.34 -52.21 -79.51
N CYS A 502 -73.27 -51.48 -78.88
CA CYS A 502 -74.70 -51.48 -79.24
C CYS A 502 -74.92 -50.90 -80.64
N MET A 503 -74.24 -49.83 -81.05
CA MET A 503 -74.29 -49.27 -82.42
C MET A 503 -73.70 -50.23 -83.44
N LYS A 504 -72.78 -51.12 -83.07
CA LYS A 504 -72.21 -52.15 -83.93
C LYS A 504 -73.15 -53.33 -84.11
N GLN A 505 -73.89 -53.72 -83.07
CA GLN A 505 -75.02 -54.65 -83.17
C GLN A 505 -76.20 -54.01 -83.92
N GLN A 506 -76.50 -52.74 -83.64
CA GLN A 506 -77.54 -51.95 -84.29
C GLN A 506 -77.18 -51.61 -85.74
N GLN A 507 -75.90 -51.50 -86.14
CA GLN A 507 -75.51 -51.33 -87.54
C GLN A 507 -75.80 -52.58 -88.38
N ALA A 508 -75.68 -53.78 -87.79
CA ALA A 508 -76.15 -55.00 -88.42
C ALA A 508 -77.69 -55.03 -88.57
N SER A 509 -78.43 -54.34 -87.70
CA SER A 509 -79.88 -54.11 -87.81
C SER A 509 -80.25 -52.96 -88.75
N ASP A 510 -79.46 -51.87 -88.77
CA ASP A 510 -79.69 -50.66 -89.55
C ASP A 510 -79.37 -50.88 -91.03
N VAL A 511 -78.58 -51.88 -91.43
CA VAL A 511 -78.53 -52.25 -92.86
C VAL A 511 -79.90 -52.77 -93.35
N ASP A 512 -80.66 -53.46 -92.49
CA ASP A 512 -82.05 -53.87 -92.76
C ASP A 512 -83.05 -52.71 -92.51
N GLU A 513 -82.73 -51.77 -91.62
CA GLU A 513 -83.59 -50.63 -91.30
C GLU A 513 -83.37 -49.38 -92.18
N LEU A 514 -82.21 -49.19 -92.81
CA LEU A 514 -81.92 -48.05 -93.71
C LEU A 514 -82.78 -48.10 -94.97
N GLN A 515 -83.13 -49.31 -95.45
CA GLN A 515 -84.13 -49.51 -96.50
C GLN A 515 -85.55 -49.05 -96.09
N LYS A 516 -85.79 -48.88 -94.78
CA LYS A 516 -87.03 -48.36 -94.19
C LYS A 516 -86.88 -46.86 -93.87
N LYS A 517 -85.77 -46.45 -93.23
CA LYS A 517 -85.45 -45.08 -92.78
C LYS A 517 -85.21 -44.07 -93.91
N LEU A 518 -84.81 -44.50 -95.12
CA LEU A 518 -84.82 -43.62 -96.31
C LEU A 518 -86.23 -43.03 -96.60
N ARG A 519 -87.28 -43.68 -96.12
CA ARG A 519 -88.68 -43.21 -96.20
C ARG A 519 -89.09 -42.26 -95.06
N ALA A 520 -88.26 -42.11 -94.03
CA ALA A 520 -88.45 -41.20 -92.90
C ALA A 520 -87.68 -39.88 -93.04
N ALA A 521 -86.54 -39.89 -93.76
CA ALA A 521 -85.71 -38.69 -93.99
C ALA A 521 -86.44 -37.50 -94.68
N PHE A 522 -87.58 -37.75 -95.34
CA PHE A 522 -88.44 -36.69 -95.87
C PHE A 522 -89.17 -35.88 -94.77
N ASN A 523 -89.31 -36.43 -93.56
CA ASN A 523 -89.96 -35.76 -92.43
C ASN A 523 -88.96 -34.93 -91.61
N GLU A 524 -87.70 -35.37 -91.49
CA GLU A 524 -86.65 -34.68 -90.71
C GLU A 524 -86.31 -33.29 -91.29
N ARG A 525 -86.49 -33.10 -92.60
CA ARG A 525 -86.39 -31.79 -93.27
C ARG A 525 -87.23 -30.70 -92.59
N ASP A 526 -88.40 -31.06 -92.06
CA ASP A 526 -89.33 -30.10 -91.47
C ASP A 526 -89.04 -29.86 -89.97
N VAL A 527 -88.27 -30.73 -89.31
CA VAL A 527 -87.76 -30.55 -87.93
C VAL A 527 -86.54 -29.62 -87.91
N LEU A 528 -85.63 -29.76 -88.87
CA LEU A 528 -84.45 -28.88 -89.04
C LEU A 528 -84.80 -27.38 -89.18
N ARG A 529 -86.07 -27.08 -89.48
CA ARG A 529 -86.60 -25.71 -89.55
C ARG A 529 -86.83 -25.06 -88.18
N GLU A 530 -87.13 -25.85 -87.15
CA GLU A 530 -87.31 -25.35 -85.77
C GLU A 530 -85.97 -25.17 -85.06
N GLU A 531 -85.00 -26.05 -85.35
CA GLU A 531 -83.65 -26.03 -84.76
C GLU A 531 -82.86 -24.76 -85.14
N ILE A 532 -83.08 -24.21 -86.34
CA ILE A 532 -82.56 -22.89 -86.76
C ILE A 532 -83.10 -21.75 -85.89
N SER A 533 -84.34 -21.87 -85.38
CA SER A 533 -84.93 -20.86 -84.47
C SER A 533 -84.30 -20.93 -83.07
N PHE A 534 -83.87 -22.11 -82.62
CA PHE A 534 -83.19 -22.29 -81.33
C PHE A 534 -81.74 -21.75 -81.36
N LEU A 535 -81.01 -21.99 -82.45
CA LEU A 535 -79.66 -21.45 -82.65
C LEU A 535 -79.65 -19.91 -82.69
N HIS A 536 -80.70 -19.27 -83.19
CA HIS A 536 -80.80 -17.80 -83.20
C HIS A 536 -80.85 -17.22 -81.77
N GLN A 537 -81.51 -17.90 -80.84
CA GLN A 537 -81.65 -17.47 -79.44
C GLN A 537 -80.33 -17.59 -78.65
N GLN A 538 -79.48 -18.57 -78.95
CA GLN A 538 -78.17 -18.72 -78.30
C GLN A 538 -77.20 -17.59 -78.68
N VAL A 539 -77.24 -17.10 -79.92
CA VAL A 539 -76.35 -16.02 -80.40
C VAL A 539 -76.58 -14.71 -79.64
N GLU A 540 -77.82 -14.44 -79.23
CA GLU A 540 -78.16 -13.29 -78.39
C GLU A 540 -77.62 -13.47 -76.96
N GLN A 541 -77.65 -14.69 -76.43
CA GLN A 541 -77.16 -15.04 -75.09
C GLN A 541 -75.62 -15.00 -74.97
N PHE A 542 -74.87 -15.31 -76.03
CA PHE A 542 -73.40 -15.16 -76.04
C PHE A 542 -72.91 -13.70 -76.02
N SER A 543 -73.80 -12.71 -76.20
CA SER A 543 -73.40 -11.31 -76.21
C SER A 543 -73.05 -10.76 -74.81
N SER A 544 -73.71 -11.24 -73.75
CA SER A 544 -73.51 -10.76 -72.37
C SER A 544 -72.26 -11.36 -71.69
N GLN A 545 -71.90 -12.61 -72.01
CA GLN A 545 -70.67 -13.24 -71.49
C GLN A 545 -69.38 -12.57 -71.98
N LYS A 546 -69.46 -11.67 -72.96
CA LYS A 546 -68.30 -11.00 -73.54
C LYS A 546 -67.65 -9.98 -72.59
N GLU A 547 -68.42 -9.26 -71.78
CA GLU A 547 -67.87 -8.33 -70.80
C GLU A 547 -67.17 -9.08 -69.66
N GLU A 548 -67.76 -10.18 -69.18
CA GLU A 548 -67.19 -11.05 -68.15
C GLU A 548 -65.83 -11.65 -68.58
N VAL A 549 -65.69 -12.03 -69.87
CA VAL A 549 -64.42 -12.51 -70.44
C VAL A 549 -63.36 -11.40 -70.58
N GLU A 550 -63.74 -10.15 -70.86
CA GLU A 550 -62.79 -9.02 -70.88
C GLU A 550 -62.39 -8.58 -69.45
N GLU A 551 -63.30 -8.63 -68.48
CA GLU A 551 -62.99 -8.36 -67.07
C GLU A 551 -62.04 -9.43 -66.50
N LEU A 552 -62.29 -10.71 -66.78
CA LEU A 552 -61.37 -11.80 -66.45
C LEU A 552 -60.01 -11.63 -67.15
N ARG A 553 -59.98 -11.20 -68.43
CA ARG A 553 -58.73 -10.89 -69.14
C ARG A 553 -57.95 -9.75 -68.47
N HIS A 554 -58.63 -8.69 -68.03
CA HIS A 554 -57.99 -7.59 -67.32
C HIS A 554 -57.42 -8.04 -65.96
N LYS A 555 -58.17 -8.88 -65.23
CA LYS A 555 -57.79 -9.43 -63.93
C LYS A 555 -56.62 -10.43 -64.02
N ILE A 556 -56.54 -11.20 -65.10
CA ILE A 556 -55.34 -12.00 -65.45
C ILE A 556 -54.15 -11.08 -65.69
N GLY A 557 -54.33 -9.96 -66.40
CA GLY A 557 -53.27 -8.97 -66.62
C GLY A 557 -52.72 -8.35 -65.33
N THR A 558 -53.59 -7.95 -64.39
CA THR A 558 -53.15 -7.41 -63.09
C THR A 558 -52.42 -8.47 -62.26
N LEU A 559 -52.91 -9.71 -62.24
CA LEU A 559 -52.24 -10.83 -61.57
C LEU A 559 -50.90 -11.20 -62.24
N GLN A 560 -50.75 -11.01 -63.55
CA GLN A 560 -49.46 -11.18 -64.23
C GLN A 560 -48.46 -10.08 -63.83
N GLU A 561 -48.86 -8.82 -63.79
CA GLU A 561 -48.00 -7.74 -63.27
C GLU A 561 -47.62 -7.97 -61.79
N GLU A 562 -48.54 -8.44 -60.95
CA GLU A 562 -48.26 -8.75 -59.54
C GLU A 562 -47.29 -9.92 -59.40
N ASN A 563 -47.42 -10.96 -60.21
CA ASN A 563 -46.45 -12.05 -60.28
C ASN A 563 -45.07 -11.56 -60.76
N GLU A 564 -44.98 -10.69 -61.76
CA GLU A 564 -43.69 -10.10 -62.17
C GLU A 564 -43.05 -9.27 -61.05
N LYS A 565 -43.85 -8.45 -60.34
CA LYS A 565 -43.39 -7.68 -59.17
C LYS A 565 -42.92 -8.60 -58.03
N LEU A 566 -43.62 -9.70 -57.77
CA LEU A 566 -43.21 -10.72 -56.79
C LEU A 566 -41.93 -11.46 -57.22
N VAL A 567 -41.78 -11.82 -58.50
CA VAL A 567 -40.56 -12.45 -59.03
C VAL A 567 -39.36 -11.50 -58.92
N CYS A 568 -39.53 -10.20 -59.19
CA CYS A 568 -38.48 -9.20 -58.95
C CYS A 568 -38.14 -9.07 -57.46
N CYS A 569 -39.15 -9.07 -56.58
CA CYS A 569 -38.94 -9.05 -55.12
C CYS A 569 -38.18 -10.30 -54.63
N LEU A 570 -38.51 -11.48 -55.16
CA LEU A 570 -37.81 -12.74 -54.85
C LEU A 570 -36.35 -12.71 -55.32
N HIS A 571 -36.06 -12.22 -56.53
CA HIS A 571 -34.68 -12.06 -57.00
C HIS A 571 -33.88 -11.08 -56.12
N GLN A 572 -34.50 -9.97 -55.67
CA GLN A 572 -33.86 -9.09 -54.70
C GLN A 572 -33.60 -9.81 -53.36
N LYS A 573 -34.57 -10.57 -52.84
CA LYS A 573 -34.42 -11.33 -51.59
C LYS A 573 -33.39 -12.46 -51.68
N GLU A 574 -33.24 -13.09 -52.84
CA GLU A 574 -32.19 -14.07 -53.10
C GLU A 574 -30.80 -13.41 -53.16
N SER A 575 -30.70 -12.21 -53.75
CA SER A 575 -29.49 -11.39 -53.74
C SER A 575 -29.11 -10.94 -52.31
N ASP A 576 -30.09 -10.47 -51.53
CA ASP A 576 -29.93 -10.13 -50.11
C ASP A 576 -29.43 -11.36 -49.32
N LEU A 577 -30.05 -12.52 -49.51
CA LEU A 577 -29.66 -13.80 -48.89
C LEU A 577 -28.25 -14.23 -49.25
N LYS A 578 -27.85 -14.07 -50.52
CA LYS A 578 -26.51 -14.38 -50.99
C LYS A 578 -25.46 -13.48 -50.33
N GLN A 579 -25.71 -12.17 -50.26
CA GLN A 579 -24.82 -11.24 -49.56
C GLN A 579 -24.73 -11.55 -48.06
N MET A 580 -25.85 -11.92 -47.42
CA MET A 580 -25.85 -12.32 -46.00
C MET A 580 -25.12 -13.65 -45.76
N LYS A 581 -25.18 -14.59 -46.70
CA LYS A 581 -24.40 -15.84 -46.68
C LYS A 581 -22.91 -15.59 -46.86
N GLU A 582 -22.52 -14.66 -47.74
CA GLU A 582 -21.13 -14.24 -47.92
C GLU A 582 -20.57 -13.57 -46.66
N LYS A 583 -21.33 -12.64 -46.04
CA LYS A 583 -21.01 -12.06 -44.72
C LYS A 583 -20.92 -13.11 -43.61
N GLY A 584 -21.80 -14.12 -43.62
CA GLY A 584 -21.77 -15.24 -42.67
C GLY A 584 -20.50 -16.09 -42.79
N ASN A 585 -20.03 -16.35 -44.02
CA ASN A 585 -18.76 -17.03 -44.27
C ASN A 585 -17.57 -16.20 -43.80
N GLU A 586 -17.58 -14.89 -44.05
CA GLU A 586 -16.52 -13.97 -43.63
C GLU A 586 -16.43 -13.86 -42.10
N LEU A 587 -17.56 -13.71 -41.39
CA LEU A 587 -17.62 -13.77 -39.93
C LEU A 587 -17.15 -15.13 -39.38
N SER A 588 -17.45 -16.23 -40.06
CA SER A 588 -16.96 -17.57 -39.68
C SER A 588 -15.43 -17.66 -39.79
N SER A 589 -14.84 -17.07 -40.85
CA SER A 589 -13.38 -17.00 -41.04
C SER A 589 -12.69 -16.04 -40.05
N GLN A 590 -13.36 -14.95 -39.65
CA GLN A 590 -12.90 -14.09 -38.56
C GLN A 590 -12.92 -14.84 -37.22
N ASN A 591 -14.01 -15.57 -36.93
CA ASN A 591 -14.12 -16.38 -35.71
C ASN A 591 -13.06 -17.48 -35.61
N SER A 592 -12.71 -18.16 -36.72
CA SER A 592 -11.58 -19.12 -36.69
C SER A 592 -10.25 -18.42 -36.41
N SER A 593 -9.99 -17.25 -37.00
CA SER A 593 -8.79 -16.44 -36.71
C SER A 593 -8.72 -16.00 -35.25
N PHE A 594 -9.85 -15.61 -34.65
CA PHE A 594 -9.91 -15.29 -33.22
C PHE A 594 -9.70 -16.52 -32.34
N LEU A 595 -10.27 -17.67 -32.70
CA LEU A 595 -10.14 -18.91 -31.94
C LEU A 595 -8.68 -19.44 -31.95
N ASP A 596 -7.98 -19.33 -33.07
CA ASP A 596 -6.56 -19.71 -33.14
C ASP A 596 -5.64 -18.69 -32.43
N LYS A 597 -5.96 -17.38 -32.47
CA LYS A 597 -5.31 -16.39 -31.59
C LYS A 597 -5.54 -16.69 -30.11
N MET A 598 -6.75 -17.13 -29.75
CA MET A 598 -7.11 -17.50 -28.38
C MET A 598 -6.32 -18.72 -27.90
N LYS A 599 -6.23 -19.79 -28.70
CA LYS A 599 -5.31 -20.93 -28.43
C LYS A 599 -3.87 -20.47 -28.26
N GLY A 600 -3.37 -19.65 -29.19
CA GLY A 600 -2.02 -19.09 -29.15
C GLY A 600 -1.75 -18.14 -27.96
N SER A 601 -2.80 -17.68 -27.27
CA SER A 601 -2.69 -16.98 -25.98
C SER A 601 -2.77 -17.95 -24.79
N ALA A 602 -3.63 -18.97 -24.83
CA ALA A 602 -3.72 -20.02 -23.81
C ALA A 602 -2.39 -20.78 -23.67
N GLU A 603 -1.78 -21.19 -24.78
CA GLU A 603 -0.45 -21.81 -24.79
C GLU A 603 0.64 -20.92 -24.18
N LYS A 604 0.53 -19.59 -24.29
CA LYS A 604 1.48 -18.66 -23.69
C LYS A 604 1.25 -18.53 -22.19
N ILE A 605 -0.01 -18.52 -21.76
CA ILE A 605 -0.37 -18.52 -20.35
C ILE A 605 0.10 -19.80 -19.67
N GLU A 606 -0.10 -20.97 -20.30
CA GLU A 606 0.39 -22.27 -19.84
C GLU A 606 1.92 -22.29 -19.68
N LYS A 607 2.66 -21.85 -20.71
CA LYS A 607 4.13 -21.74 -20.69
C LYS A 607 4.66 -20.70 -19.68
N LEU A 608 3.85 -19.70 -19.31
CA LEU A 608 4.17 -18.77 -18.22
C LEU A 608 3.86 -19.37 -16.85
N GLN A 609 2.75 -20.10 -16.71
CA GLN A 609 2.35 -20.77 -15.47
C GLN A 609 3.32 -21.90 -15.09
N GLU A 610 3.82 -22.66 -16.06
CA GLU A 610 4.90 -23.65 -15.88
C GLU A 610 6.22 -22.99 -15.45
N LYS A 611 6.56 -21.81 -15.99
CA LYS A 611 7.69 -20.99 -15.55
C LYS A 611 7.52 -20.46 -14.13
N CYS A 612 6.34 -19.95 -13.77
CA CYS A 612 6.06 -19.50 -12.41
C CYS A 612 6.18 -20.65 -11.41
N LYS A 613 5.68 -21.85 -11.77
CA LYS A 613 5.79 -23.05 -10.92
C LYS A 613 7.24 -23.49 -10.72
N THR A 614 8.03 -23.57 -11.80
CA THR A 614 9.45 -23.93 -11.70
C THR A 614 10.27 -22.86 -10.98
N GLN A 615 9.96 -21.57 -11.15
CA GLN A 615 10.56 -20.51 -10.31
C GLN A 615 10.18 -20.69 -8.84
N GLN A 616 8.91 -20.96 -8.51
CA GLN A 616 8.46 -21.18 -7.13
C GLN A 616 9.14 -22.40 -6.48
N GLU A 617 9.38 -23.47 -7.25
CA GLU A 617 10.16 -24.63 -6.83
C GLU A 617 11.63 -24.23 -6.53
N THR A 618 12.31 -23.51 -7.43
CA THR A 618 13.68 -23.03 -7.17
C THR A 618 13.79 -22.02 -6.02
N VAL A 619 12.76 -21.21 -5.77
CA VAL A 619 12.71 -20.32 -4.60
C VAL A 619 12.62 -21.14 -3.32
N GLY A 620 11.82 -22.21 -3.30
CA GLY A 620 11.77 -23.15 -2.19
C GLY A 620 13.11 -23.83 -1.90
N GLU A 621 13.83 -24.26 -2.94
CA GLU A 621 15.18 -24.84 -2.81
C GLU A 621 16.19 -23.82 -2.24
N LEU A 622 16.20 -22.59 -2.76
CA LEU A 622 17.06 -21.52 -2.26
C LEU A 622 16.73 -21.15 -0.80
N GLN A 623 15.45 -21.16 -0.43
CA GLN A 623 15.01 -20.84 0.93
C GLN A 623 15.43 -21.93 1.93
N GLN A 624 15.40 -23.21 1.53
CA GLN A 624 16.00 -24.31 2.30
C GLN A 624 17.54 -24.18 2.41
N GLN A 625 18.23 -23.74 1.36
CA GLN A 625 19.68 -23.49 1.43
C GLN A 625 20.02 -22.33 2.38
N VAL A 626 19.24 -21.25 2.37
CA VAL A 626 19.39 -20.13 3.32
C VAL A 626 19.15 -20.57 4.77
N GLU A 627 18.15 -21.42 5.00
CA GLU A 627 17.86 -21.97 6.34
C GLU A 627 18.97 -22.91 6.82
N ALA A 628 19.51 -23.78 5.95
CA ALA A 628 20.67 -24.61 6.26
C ALA A 628 21.95 -23.79 6.53
N LEU A 629 22.19 -22.73 5.76
CA LEU A 629 23.29 -21.79 5.99
C LEU A 629 23.12 -20.98 7.28
N SER A 630 21.88 -20.64 7.67
CA SER A 630 21.58 -20.00 8.95
C SER A 630 21.96 -20.91 10.12
N ILE A 631 21.58 -22.19 10.07
CA ILE A 631 21.97 -23.21 11.06
C ILE A 631 23.50 -23.37 11.12
N CYS A 632 24.17 -23.44 9.96
CA CYS A 632 25.63 -23.55 9.90
C CYS A 632 26.34 -22.31 10.47
N ASN A 633 25.87 -21.10 10.14
CA ASN A 633 26.38 -19.85 10.70
C ASN A 633 26.16 -19.76 12.22
N HIS A 634 25.04 -20.28 12.74
CA HIS A 634 24.81 -20.34 14.19
C HIS A 634 25.82 -21.28 14.89
N GLN A 635 26.09 -22.46 14.31
CA GLN A 635 27.09 -23.40 14.80
C GLN A 635 28.52 -22.83 14.73
N LEU A 636 28.88 -22.18 13.63
CA LEU A 636 30.18 -21.52 13.46
C LEU A 636 30.35 -20.34 14.43
N LYS A 637 29.30 -19.57 14.69
CA LYS A 637 29.31 -18.51 15.69
C LYS A 637 29.50 -19.07 17.10
N GLN A 638 28.80 -20.13 17.47
CA GLN A 638 28.99 -20.81 18.75
C GLN A 638 30.44 -21.30 18.91
N GLN A 639 31.01 -21.94 17.87
CA GLN A 639 32.42 -22.38 17.90
C GLN A 639 33.40 -21.20 18.00
N ALA A 640 33.11 -20.06 17.37
CA ALA A 640 33.93 -18.85 17.50
C ALA A 640 33.85 -18.24 18.92
N GLU A 641 32.69 -18.30 19.56
CA GLU A 641 32.49 -17.88 20.95
C GLU A 641 33.22 -18.82 21.93
N GLU A 642 33.07 -20.15 21.79
CA GLU A 642 33.80 -21.17 22.58
C GLU A 642 35.34 -21.06 22.41
N LEU A 643 35.82 -20.81 21.19
CA LEU A 643 37.25 -20.57 20.93
C LEU A 643 37.72 -19.23 21.50
N GLY A 644 36.87 -18.19 21.49
CA GLY A 644 37.15 -16.90 22.11
C GLY A 644 37.27 -16.98 23.62
N GLU A 645 36.39 -17.75 24.29
CA GLU A 645 36.49 -18.02 25.73
C GLU A 645 37.74 -18.84 26.07
N ARG A 646 38.04 -19.89 25.30
CA ARG A 646 39.27 -20.67 25.47
C ARG A 646 40.52 -19.80 25.28
N LEU A 647 40.52 -18.89 24.32
CA LEU A 647 41.65 -17.97 24.08
C LEU A 647 41.80 -16.95 25.23
N LYS A 648 40.70 -16.43 25.79
CA LYS A 648 40.75 -15.61 27.02
C LYS A 648 41.38 -16.37 28.19
N GLY A 649 40.97 -17.63 28.40
CA GLY A 649 41.56 -18.50 29.42
C GLY A 649 43.08 -18.67 29.24
N VAL A 650 43.53 -18.95 28.02
CA VAL A 650 44.95 -19.03 27.67
C VAL A 650 45.70 -17.69 27.85
N SER A 651 45.04 -16.54 27.64
CA SER A 651 45.65 -15.23 27.93
C SER A 651 45.89 -15.04 29.43
N VAL A 652 44.91 -15.37 30.27
CA VAL A 652 45.04 -15.28 31.74
C VAL A 652 46.08 -16.28 32.28
N GLU A 653 46.15 -17.49 31.72
CA GLU A 653 47.23 -18.44 32.03
C GLU A 653 48.61 -17.90 31.59
N LYS A 654 48.69 -17.24 30.43
CA LYS A 654 49.93 -16.61 29.96
C LYS A 654 50.34 -15.45 30.87
N GLU A 655 49.43 -14.55 31.21
CA GLU A 655 49.68 -13.38 32.06
C GLU A 655 50.13 -13.80 33.47
N THR A 656 49.41 -14.72 34.11
CA THR A 656 49.82 -15.26 35.43
C THR A 656 51.11 -16.08 35.37
N ASN A 657 51.49 -16.67 34.24
CA ASN A 657 52.80 -17.29 34.06
C ASN A 657 53.90 -16.26 33.75
N GLN A 658 53.57 -15.13 33.14
CA GLN A 658 54.49 -14.01 32.90
C GLN A 658 54.80 -13.26 34.21
N GLU A 659 53.83 -13.08 35.10
CA GLU A 659 54.08 -12.62 36.48
C GLU A 659 55.02 -13.56 37.25
N LYS A 660 54.79 -14.88 37.17
CA LYS A 660 55.69 -15.88 37.80
C LYS A 660 57.10 -15.83 37.21
N LEU A 661 57.23 -15.60 35.91
CA LEU A 661 58.52 -15.46 35.24
C LEU A 661 59.26 -14.22 35.76
N ILE A 662 58.63 -13.04 35.73
CA ILE A 662 59.19 -11.80 36.28
C ILE A 662 59.62 -11.96 37.74
N LYS A 663 58.81 -12.67 38.54
CA LYS A 663 59.11 -12.93 39.96
C LYS A 663 60.31 -13.86 40.17
N SER A 664 60.51 -14.85 39.28
CA SER A 664 61.70 -15.70 39.27
C SER A 664 62.93 -15.00 38.68
N GLU A 665 62.74 -14.10 37.70
CA GLU A 665 63.80 -13.25 37.15
C GLU A 665 64.34 -12.29 38.22
N GLN A 666 63.46 -11.66 39.01
CA GLN A 666 63.87 -10.83 40.14
C GLN A 666 64.66 -11.63 41.19
N GLN A 667 64.19 -12.83 41.56
CA GLN A 667 64.93 -13.72 42.47
C GLN A 667 66.31 -14.14 41.93
N MET A 668 66.44 -14.32 40.61
CA MET A 668 67.72 -14.59 39.96
C MET A 668 68.64 -13.37 39.95
N GLU A 669 68.10 -12.15 39.80
CA GLU A 669 68.86 -10.90 39.91
C GLU A 669 69.34 -10.66 41.35
N ASP A 670 68.48 -10.89 42.35
CA ASP A 670 68.83 -10.81 43.77
C ASP A 670 69.98 -11.79 44.10
N PHE A 671 69.88 -13.05 43.67
CA PHE A 671 70.95 -14.06 43.85
C PHE A 671 72.25 -13.70 43.11
N GLU A 672 72.17 -13.03 41.95
CA GLU A 672 73.36 -12.59 41.20
C GLU A 672 74.04 -11.40 41.89
N GLN A 673 73.28 -10.47 42.49
CA GLN A 673 73.83 -9.40 43.32
C GLN A 673 74.50 -9.95 44.59
N ASP A 674 73.86 -10.90 45.28
CA ASP A 674 74.49 -11.62 46.41
C ASP A 674 75.78 -12.33 45.99
N ARG A 675 75.79 -12.98 44.80
CA ARG A 675 76.98 -13.63 44.24
C ARG A 675 78.10 -12.64 43.95
N ILE A 676 77.78 -11.45 43.44
CA ILE A 676 78.75 -10.37 43.19
C ILE A 676 79.29 -9.79 44.51
N GLY A 677 78.42 -9.61 45.51
CA GLY A 677 78.81 -9.20 46.86
C GLY A 677 79.79 -10.18 47.51
N LEU A 678 79.43 -11.47 47.54
CA LEU A 678 80.28 -12.54 48.08
C LEU A 678 81.61 -12.69 47.32
N LEU A 679 81.63 -12.51 45.99
CA LEU A 679 82.88 -12.50 45.23
C LEU A 679 83.77 -11.30 45.61
N SER A 680 83.17 -10.13 45.82
CA SER A 680 83.90 -8.92 46.25
C SER A 680 84.48 -9.09 47.66
N GLU A 681 83.74 -9.71 48.58
CA GLU A 681 84.22 -10.06 49.92
C GLU A 681 85.35 -11.11 49.87
N ILE A 682 85.25 -12.12 49.01
CA ILE A 682 86.31 -13.11 48.77
C ILE A 682 87.58 -12.45 48.20
N GLU A 683 87.46 -11.48 47.30
CA GLU A 683 88.64 -10.74 46.81
C GLU A 683 89.25 -9.82 47.88
N ALA A 684 88.43 -9.17 48.72
CA ALA A 684 88.89 -8.39 49.86
C ALA A 684 89.67 -9.26 50.86
N LEU A 685 89.07 -10.37 51.32
CA LEU A 685 89.70 -11.34 52.22
C LEU A 685 90.97 -11.98 51.61
N LYS A 686 90.99 -12.24 50.31
CA LYS A 686 92.19 -12.73 49.60
C LYS A 686 93.29 -11.67 49.57
N SER A 687 92.96 -10.39 49.43
CA SER A 687 93.93 -9.28 49.51
C SER A 687 94.50 -9.13 50.93
N GLU A 688 93.69 -9.32 51.96
CA GLU A 688 94.10 -9.28 53.37
C GLU A 688 94.96 -10.49 53.74
N ASN A 689 94.58 -11.70 53.31
CA ASN A 689 95.35 -12.93 53.54
C ASN A 689 96.72 -12.88 52.82
N ASN A 690 96.82 -12.20 51.67
CA ASN A 690 98.11 -11.90 51.04
C ASN A 690 98.97 -10.96 51.91
N LYS A 691 98.41 -9.86 52.43
CA LYS A 691 99.14 -8.94 53.35
C LYS A 691 99.60 -9.65 54.62
N LEU A 692 98.71 -10.40 55.27
CA LEU A 692 99.03 -11.19 56.47
C LEU A 692 100.13 -12.23 56.18
N LYS A 693 100.23 -12.72 54.94
CA LYS A 693 101.32 -13.61 54.52
C LYS A 693 102.63 -12.87 54.28
N GLU A 694 102.60 -11.68 53.67
CA GLU A 694 103.78 -10.81 53.55
C GLU A 694 104.31 -10.40 54.94
N GLU A 695 103.42 -10.06 55.87
CA GLU A 695 103.74 -9.81 57.28
C GLU A 695 104.29 -11.06 57.99
N GLN A 696 103.71 -12.24 57.74
CA GLN A 696 104.19 -13.51 58.30
C GLN A 696 105.60 -13.86 57.79
N ASP A 697 105.86 -13.77 56.49
CA ASP A 697 107.18 -14.08 55.92
C ASP A 697 108.22 -13.02 56.35
N GLN A 698 107.84 -11.74 56.47
CA GLN A 698 108.68 -10.68 57.05
C GLN A 698 109.01 -10.97 58.53
N ALA A 699 108.02 -11.32 59.36
CA ALA A 699 108.22 -11.68 60.76
C ALA A 699 109.09 -12.95 60.91
N ARG A 700 109.03 -13.86 59.93
CA ARG A 700 109.87 -15.06 59.88
C ARG A 700 111.33 -14.73 59.60
N LEU A 701 111.60 -13.81 58.66
CA LEU A 701 112.94 -13.28 58.41
C LEU A 701 113.50 -12.54 59.64
N GLU A 702 112.66 -11.83 60.40
CA GLU A 702 113.06 -11.21 61.67
C GLU A 702 113.35 -12.26 62.76
N LEU A 703 112.57 -13.35 62.82
CA LEU A 703 112.78 -14.44 63.77
C LEU A 703 114.08 -15.23 63.49
N ASP A 704 114.40 -15.48 62.21
CA ASP A 704 115.65 -16.12 61.81
C ASP A 704 116.86 -15.21 62.09
N ARG A 705 116.73 -13.90 61.84
CA ARG A 705 117.73 -12.89 62.24
C ARG A 705 118.01 -12.94 63.75
N LEU A 706 116.97 -12.84 64.57
CA LEU A 706 117.06 -12.88 66.04
C LEU A 706 117.54 -14.23 66.58
N SER A 707 117.27 -15.32 65.87
CA SER A 707 117.79 -16.65 66.20
C SER A 707 119.29 -16.77 65.92
N SER A 708 119.81 -16.07 64.90
CA SER A 708 121.25 -16.02 64.62
C SER A 708 122.05 -15.20 65.64
N GLU A 709 121.49 -14.10 66.18
CA GLU A 709 122.15 -13.25 67.18
C GLU A 709 122.21 -13.86 68.60
N LYS A 710 121.53 -14.98 68.84
CA LYS A 710 121.36 -15.59 70.18
C LYS A 710 122.62 -16.24 70.77
N GLY A 711 123.74 -16.28 70.04
CA GLY A 711 124.99 -16.90 70.47
C GLY A 711 125.73 -16.16 71.60
N ASP A 712 125.82 -14.84 71.52
CA ASP A 712 126.86 -14.08 72.25
C ASP A 712 126.44 -13.48 73.61
N TRP A 713 125.16 -13.56 74.01
CA TRP A 713 124.69 -12.82 75.21
C TRP A 713 125.33 -13.29 76.53
N ASN A 714 125.87 -14.51 76.57
CA ASN A 714 126.45 -15.10 77.80
C ASN A 714 127.65 -14.33 78.40
N LEU A 715 128.26 -13.37 77.69
CA LEU A 715 129.32 -12.51 78.23
C LEU A 715 128.82 -11.27 79.00
N SER A 716 127.53 -10.92 78.97
CA SER A 716 127.07 -9.62 79.51
C SER A 716 126.78 -9.61 81.02
N LYS A 717 126.89 -10.76 81.71
CA LYS A 717 126.49 -10.91 83.13
C LYS A 717 127.36 -10.08 84.09
N ASP A 718 128.64 -9.91 83.79
CA ASP A 718 129.61 -9.27 84.70
C ASP A 718 129.56 -7.72 84.67
N LYS A 719 128.80 -7.11 83.74
CA LYS A 719 128.66 -5.65 83.67
C LYS A 719 127.66 -5.07 84.69
N ALA A 720 126.75 -5.88 85.23
CA ALA A 720 125.74 -5.41 86.18
C ALA A 720 126.36 -4.81 87.45
N ALA A 721 127.34 -5.51 88.04
CA ALA A 721 128.03 -5.08 89.27
C ALA A 721 128.83 -3.76 89.12
N SER A 722 129.15 -3.34 87.88
CA SER A 722 129.90 -2.10 87.63
C SER A 722 129.04 -0.83 87.66
N LEU A 723 127.71 -0.94 87.52
CA LEU A 723 126.81 0.20 87.45
C LEU A 723 126.20 0.59 88.81
N GLU A 724 126.04 -0.35 89.73
CA GLU A 724 125.54 -0.10 91.08
C GLU A 724 126.43 0.91 91.84
N VAL A 725 127.77 0.79 91.67
CA VAL A 725 128.77 1.74 92.21
C VAL A 725 128.60 3.16 91.66
N LYS A 726 128.07 3.35 90.43
CA LYS A 726 127.87 4.68 89.84
C LYS A 726 126.62 5.38 90.36
N LEU A 727 125.55 4.62 90.67
CA LEU A 727 124.32 5.18 91.23
C LEU A 727 124.52 5.73 92.65
N GLN A 728 125.47 5.17 93.41
CA GLN A 728 125.85 5.68 94.73
C GLN A 728 126.29 7.16 94.72
N MET A 729 126.93 7.63 93.64
CA MET A 729 127.38 9.03 93.53
C MET A 729 126.21 10.02 93.35
N ALA A 730 125.12 9.60 92.70
CA ALA A 730 123.94 10.45 92.47
C ALA A 730 123.19 10.81 93.78
N CYS A 731 123.43 10.07 94.86
CA CYS A 731 122.88 10.37 96.18
C CYS A 731 123.53 11.60 96.85
N GLU A 732 124.74 12.01 96.44
CA GLU A 732 125.47 13.11 97.08
C GLU A 732 125.10 14.48 96.49
N GLU A 733 124.90 14.58 95.17
CA GLU A 733 124.48 15.82 94.49
C GLU A 733 123.11 16.34 94.98
N LYS A 734 122.23 15.43 95.39
CA LYS A 734 120.89 15.72 95.96
C LYS A 734 120.93 16.70 97.14
N ASN A 735 122.02 16.73 97.90
CA ASN A 735 122.12 17.52 99.14
C ASN A 735 122.69 18.94 98.95
N HIS A 736 123.11 19.35 97.74
CA HIS A 736 123.57 20.72 97.47
C HIS A 736 122.51 21.61 96.81
N LEU A 737 121.69 21.06 95.90
CA LEU A 737 120.69 21.84 95.16
C LEU A 737 119.54 22.41 96.01
N ILE A 738 119.31 21.86 97.21
CA ILE A 738 118.33 22.38 98.18
C ILE A 738 118.66 23.83 98.62
N LYS A 739 119.93 24.27 98.51
CA LYS A 739 120.37 25.58 99.02
C LYS A 739 120.30 26.75 98.03
N VAL A 740 119.95 26.51 96.75
CA VAL A 740 119.91 27.58 95.71
C VAL A 740 118.49 27.80 95.16
N LEU A 741 117.51 27.03 95.65
CA LEU A 741 116.09 27.16 95.26
C LEU A 741 115.47 28.53 95.60
N GLU A 742 116.10 29.31 96.48
CA GLU A 742 115.55 30.55 97.03
C GLU A 742 116.00 31.82 96.28
N GLU A 743 117.16 31.83 95.61
CA GLU A 743 117.72 33.05 95.00
C GLU A 743 117.30 33.27 93.54
N THR A 744 117.26 32.22 92.72
CA THR A 744 117.03 32.36 91.25
C THR A 744 115.57 32.70 90.88
N LYS A 745 114.68 32.87 91.85
CA LYS A 745 113.28 33.26 91.64
C LYS A 745 113.13 34.72 91.20
N ALA A 746 114.16 35.56 91.40
CA ALA A 746 114.17 36.97 91.01
C ALA A 746 114.65 37.26 89.57
N PHE A 747 115.38 36.34 88.92
CA PHE A 747 116.04 36.62 87.64
C PHE A 747 115.15 36.42 86.40
N LYS A 748 114.02 35.70 86.54
CA LYS A 748 113.16 35.28 85.42
C LYS A 748 112.44 36.44 84.69
N SER A 749 112.42 37.64 85.27
CA SER A 749 111.77 38.83 84.69
C SER A 749 112.62 39.56 83.63
N LEU A 750 113.95 39.36 83.60
CA LEU A 750 114.87 40.22 82.84
C LEU A 750 115.36 39.61 81.51
N VAL A 751 115.42 38.28 81.42
CA VAL A 751 116.04 37.56 80.28
C VAL A 751 115.22 37.69 78.98
N VAL A 752 113.90 37.91 79.09
CA VAL A 752 112.99 38.06 77.94
C VAL A 752 113.35 39.27 77.07
N SER A 753 113.98 40.31 77.65
CA SER A 753 114.27 41.58 76.97
C SER A 753 115.69 41.70 76.40
N GLN A 754 116.53 40.66 76.47
CA GLN A 754 117.94 40.74 76.04
C GLN A 754 118.36 39.78 74.92
N LEU A 755 117.60 38.70 74.68
CA LEU A 755 117.80 37.80 73.52
C LEU A 755 117.53 38.46 72.16
N GLN A 756 117.08 39.72 72.15
CA GLN A 756 116.74 40.50 70.95
C GLN A 756 117.91 41.33 70.39
N SER A 757 119.17 41.01 70.75
CA SER A 757 120.34 41.85 70.43
C SER A 757 121.59 41.14 69.86
N LEU A 758 121.80 39.84 70.09
CA LEU A 758 123.02 39.13 69.65
C LEU A 758 122.77 37.68 69.20
N HIS A 759 122.07 37.52 68.07
CA HIS A 759 122.43 36.48 67.10
C HIS A 759 122.84 37.04 65.72
N GLU A 760 123.00 38.37 65.61
CA GLU A 760 123.89 38.94 64.61
C GLU A 760 125.36 38.70 65.00
N LYS A 761 125.93 37.57 64.56
CA LYS A 761 127.32 37.47 64.05
C LYS A 761 127.70 36.04 63.67
N MET A 762 128.04 35.86 62.38
CA MET A 762 128.69 34.68 61.76
C MET A 762 127.79 33.43 61.75
N GLY A 763 127.38 32.81 60.63
CA GLY A 763 127.80 32.88 59.21
C GLY A 763 128.13 31.45 58.73
N SER A 764 127.87 30.96 57.50
CA SER A 764 127.43 31.50 56.18
C SER A 764 126.82 30.31 55.38
N LYS A 765 126.13 30.39 54.22
CA LYS A 765 126.28 31.20 52.99
C LYS A 765 124.96 31.30 52.19
N TYR A 766 124.89 32.27 51.28
CA TYR A 766 123.94 32.41 50.13
C TYR A 766 124.55 31.77 48.86
N PRO A 767 123.92 31.74 47.65
CA PRO A 767 122.68 32.43 47.20
C PRO A 767 121.63 31.44 46.60
N ASP A 768 120.58 31.78 45.83
CA ASP A 768 120.13 33.04 45.18
C ASP A 768 118.60 33.04 44.89
N GLU A 769 118.00 34.19 44.53
CA GLU A 769 116.66 34.26 43.86
C GLU A 769 116.52 35.48 42.93
N ASN A 770 115.98 35.26 41.73
CA ASN A 770 115.66 36.31 40.75
C ASN A 770 114.37 35.92 40.00
N LYS A 771 113.35 36.78 39.93
CA LYS A 771 112.02 36.48 39.36
C LYS A 771 111.41 37.68 38.63
N GLU A 772 111.40 37.64 37.30
CA GLU A 772 110.88 38.70 36.43
C GLU A 772 110.10 38.10 35.23
N GLU A 773 109.11 37.24 35.51
CA GLU A 773 108.46 36.40 34.48
C GLU A 773 106.92 36.24 34.66
N GLY A 774 106.26 37.08 35.48
CA GLY A 774 104.84 36.90 35.87
C GLY A 774 103.79 37.82 35.21
N ILE A 775 104.19 38.70 34.29
CA ILE A 775 103.33 39.81 33.82
C ILE A 775 102.65 39.53 32.46
N VAL A 776 103.16 38.57 31.68
CA VAL A 776 102.62 38.26 30.33
C VAL A 776 101.36 37.40 30.41
N ASP A 777 101.41 36.29 31.15
CA ASP A 777 100.32 35.31 31.25
C ASP A 777 99.02 35.94 31.80
N THR A 778 99.16 36.86 32.75
CA THR A 778 98.04 37.57 33.38
C THR A 778 97.34 38.54 32.42
N LEU A 779 98.07 39.14 31.46
CA LEU A 779 97.49 39.96 30.39
C LEU A 779 96.85 39.14 29.27
N GLN A 780 97.38 37.95 28.96
CA GLN A 780 96.77 37.08 27.95
C GLN A 780 95.43 36.51 28.43
N ALA A 781 95.37 36.01 29.67
CA ALA A 781 94.12 35.51 30.27
C ALA A 781 92.99 36.56 30.26
N ALA A 782 93.32 37.84 30.54
CA ALA A 782 92.34 38.93 30.55
C ALA A 782 91.69 39.16 29.16
N ASN A 783 92.46 39.05 28.07
CA ASN A 783 91.92 39.19 26.72
C ASN A 783 91.03 38.01 26.31
N GLU A 784 91.37 36.78 26.72
CA GLU A 784 90.54 35.60 26.44
C GLU A 784 89.17 35.64 27.15
N PHE A 785 89.10 36.18 28.37
CA PHE A 785 87.82 36.45 29.05
C PHE A 785 86.99 37.50 28.31
N LEU A 786 87.61 38.58 27.82
CA LEU A 786 86.92 39.66 27.10
C LEU A 786 86.38 39.21 25.74
N ALA A 787 87.07 38.27 25.07
CA ALA A 787 86.58 37.64 23.84
C ALA A 787 85.33 36.75 24.10
N LYS A 788 85.38 35.90 25.13
CA LYS A 788 84.24 35.04 25.52
C LYS A 788 82.99 35.84 25.86
N MET A 789 83.15 36.93 26.64
CA MET A 789 82.04 37.79 27.05
C MET A 789 81.24 38.37 25.86
N LYS A 790 81.92 38.72 24.76
CA LYS A 790 81.26 39.21 23.54
C LYS A 790 80.52 38.12 22.77
N GLN A 791 81.11 36.92 22.70
CA GLN A 791 80.44 35.76 22.09
C GLN A 791 79.17 35.37 22.87
N GLU A 792 79.19 35.54 24.19
CA GLU A 792 78.05 35.31 25.08
C GLU A 792 76.97 36.40 24.93
N GLU A 793 77.36 37.66 24.72
CA GLU A 793 76.46 38.79 24.39
C GLU A 793 75.74 38.58 23.03
N GLU A 794 76.47 38.18 21.98
CA GLU A 794 75.87 37.87 20.66
C GLU A 794 74.92 36.66 20.72
N SER A 795 75.25 35.63 21.51
CA SER A 795 74.38 34.47 21.77
C SER A 795 73.07 34.88 22.47
N LEU A 796 73.14 35.73 23.48
CA LEU A 796 71.96 36.25 24.21
C LEU A 796 71.05 37.11 23.33
N ILE A 797 71.59 37.84 22.36
CA ILE A 797 70.80 38.58 21.36
C ILE A 797 70.03 37.60 20.47
N SER A 798 70.70 36.58 19.93
CA SER A 798 70.06 35.55 19.09
C SER A 798 68.93 34.81 19.84
N GLN A 799 69.16 34.43 21.10
CA GLN A 799 68.17 33.76 21.93
C GLN A 799 66.95 34.66 22.25
N LYS A 800 67.16 35.99 22.31
CA LYS A 800 66.09 36.96 22.58
C LYS A 800 65.17 37.14 21.37
N ASP A 801 65.71 37.21 20.16
CA ASP A 801 64.92 37.30 18.92
C ASP A 801 64.15 36.01 18.66
N GLU A 802 64.73 34.84 18.96
CA GLU A 802 64.04 33.55 18.94
C GLU A 802 62.85 33.51 19.93
N ASN A 803 63.02 34.06 21.14
CA ASN A 803 61.93 34.22 22.11
C ASN A 803 60.80 35.16 21.64
N VAL A 804 61.12 36.19 20.84
CA VAL A 804 60.10 37.07 20.23
C VAL A 804 59.28 36.31 19.18
N ASN A 805 59.94 35.52 18.32
CA ASN A 805 59.26 34.69 17.33
C ASN A 805 58.38 33.62 17.99
N LEU A 806 58.89 32.92 19.02
CA LEU A 806 58.12 31.94 19.79
C LEU A 806 56.89 32.56 20.47
N ARG A 807 56.97 33.81 20.94
CA ARG A 807 55.80 34.55 21.46
C ARG A 807 54.76 34.86 20.39
N GLN A 808 55.17 35.27 19.20
CA GLN A 808 54.25 35.53 18.08
C GLN A 808 53.58 34.25 17.59
N GLU A 809 54.29 33.13 17.56
CA GLU A 809 53.73 31.83 17.20
C GLU A 809 52.74 31.34 18.27
N LEU A 810 53.08 31.45 19.56
CA LEU A 810 52.16 31.16 20.68
C LEU A 810 50.87 31.99 20.60
N GLN A 811 50.97 33.28 20.33
CA GLN A 811 49.80 34.15 20.16
C GLN A 811 48.94 33.71 18.96
N ARG A 812 49.56 33.41 17.81
CA ARG A 812 48.82 32.93 16.62
C ARG A 812 48.09 31.61 16.88
N VAL A 813 48.74 30.66 17.55
CA VAL A 813 48.13 29.37 17.93
C VAL A 813 47.01 29.57 18.95
N GLN A 814 47.15 30.53 19.88
CA GLN A 814 46.10 30.87 20.83
C GLN A 814 44.89 31.52 20.15
N GLU A 815 45.11 32.37 19.14
CA GLU A 815 44.06 32.99 18.31
C GLU A 815 43.36 31.94 17.43
N GLU A 816 44.09 31.06 16.73
CA GLU A 816 43.53 29.96 15.92
C GLU A 816 42.66 29.01 16.78
N ASN A 817 43.16 28.65 17.97
CA ASN A 817 42.43 27.81 18.91
C ASN A 817 41.16 28.51 19.44
N ALA A 818 41.18 29.82 19.66
CA ALA A 818 40.00 30.58 20.04
C ALA A 818 38.92 30.55 18.93
N THR A 819 39.30 30.70 17.65
CA THR A 819 38.38 30.53 16.52
C THR A 819 37.81 29.12 16.43
N ARG A 820 38.63 28.06 16.56
CA ARG A 820 38.13 26.68 16.61
C ARG A 820 37.15 26.45 17.77
N CYS A 821 37.43 27.00 18.95
CA CYS A 821 36.49 26.92 20.08
C CYS A 821 35.16 27.65 19.82
N THR A 822 35.12 28.69 18.98
CA THR A 822 33.84 29.29 18.54
C THR A 822 33.14 28.48 17.46
N GLU A 823 33.88 27.89 16.50
CA GLU A 823 33.32 27.00 15.47
C GLU A 823 32.69 25.75 16.08
N PHE A 824 33.38 25.08 17.01
CA PHE A 824 32.84 23.92 17.73
C PHE A 824 31.62 24.26 18.59
N ARG A 825 31.49 25.49 19.12
CA ARG A 825 30.27 25.93 19.81
C ARG A 825 29.11 26.15 18.84
N SER A 826 29.33 26.78 17.69
CA SER A 826 28.28 26.91 16.67
C SER A 826 27.77 25.54 16.23
N LEU A 827 28.70 24.61 15.96
CA LEU A 827 28.36 23.24 15.56
C LEU A 827 27.59 22.47 16.65
N LEU A 828 27.93 22.66 17.93
CA LEU A 828 27.18 22.08 19.05
C LEU A 828 25.78 22.70 19.19
N ASP A 829 25.66 24.03 19.08
CA ASP A 829 24.36 24.71 19.07
C ASP A 829 23.47 24.23 17.90
N ASP A 830 24.06 24.01 16.72
CA ASP A 830 23.34 23.53 15.53
C ASP A 830 22.93 22.04 15.67
N TYR A 831 23.79 21.18 16.22
CA TYR A 831 23.41 19.80 16.58
C TYR A 831 22.30 19.74 17.65
N GLU A 832 22.31 20.62 18.65
CA GLU A 832 21.26 20.62 19.68
C GLU A 832 19.92 21.11 19.10
N LYS A 833 19.91 22.03 18.12
CA LYS A 833 18.71 22.41 17.34
C LYS A 833 18.20 21.25 16.48
N GLU A 834 19.07 20.58 15.74
CA GLU A 834 18.73 19.42 14.90
C GLU A 834 18.09 18.31 15.75
N LYS A 835 18.69 18.00 16.90
CA LYS A 835 18.20 17.07 17.92
C LYS A 835 16.83 17.49 18.50
N CYS A 836 16.56 18.78 18.67
CA CYS A 836 15.22 19.26 19.05
C CYS A 836 14.20 19.01 17.94
N LEU A 837 14.51 19.37 16.68
CA LEU A 837 13.61 19.16 15.54
C LEU A 837 13.33 17.67 15.30
N LEU A 838 14.36 16.82 15.31
CA LEU A 838 14.22 15.36 15.23
C LEU A 838 13.38 14.79 16.37
N LYS A 839 13.43 15.38 17.57
CA LYS A 839 12.55 14.97 18.69
C LYS A 839 11.09 15.37 18.43
N GLU A 840 10.85 16.58 17.95
CA GLU A 840 9.49 17.06 17.61
C GLU A 840 8.86 16.23 16.48
N GLU A 841 9.65 15.87 15.46
CA GLU A 841 9.22 15.01 14.35
C GLU A 841 9.01 13.55 14.78
N LEU A 842 9.84 13.03 15.70
CA LEU A 842 9.62 11.72 16.33
C LEU A 842 8.34 11.71 17.18
N GLU A 843 8.08 12.76 17.96
CA GLU A 843 6.89 12.89 18.82
C GLU A 843 5.60 13.09 17.97
N GLY A 844 5.72 13.78 16.83
CA GLY A 844 4.69 13.84 15.79
C GLY A 844 4.38 12.50 15.14
N THR A 845 5.39 11.77 14.65
CA THR A 845 5.20 10.45 14.02
C THR A 845 4.73 9.37 15.00
N PHE A 846 5.08 9.46 16.30
CA PHE A 846 4.45 8.65 17.34
C PHE A 846 2.95 8.97 17.49
N SER A 847 2.59 10.27 17.49
CA SER A 847 1.19 10.70 17.59
C SER A 847 0.35 10.22 16.39
N GLU A 848 0.87 10.35 15.16
CA GLU A 848 0.22 9.85 13.95
C GLU A 848 0.07 8.32 13.97
N LYS A 849 1.10 7.60 14.44
CA LYS A 849 1.06 6.14 14.61
C LYS A 849 0.01 5.70 15.63
N GLU A 850 -0.20 6.44 16.73
CA GLU A 850 -1.27 6.15 17.68
C GLU A 850 -2.66 6.38 17.08
N VAL A 851 -2.85 7.43 16.28
CA VAL A 851 -4.10 7.68 15.53
C VAL A 851 -4.36 6.55 14.52
N LEU A 852 -3.39 6.21 13.68
CA LEU A 852 -3.53 5.11 12.72
C LEU A 852 -3.76 3.76 13.39
N GLN A 853 -3.20 3.54 14.59
CA GLN A 853 -3.45 2.33 15.37
C GLN A 853 -4.88 2.28 15.93
N LEU A 854 -5.49 3.42 16.26
CA LEU A 854 -6.91 3.51 16.61
C LEU A 854 -7.80 3.27 15.39
N ASP A 855 -7.51 3.89 14.24
CA ASP A 855 -8.26 3.69 12.98
C ASP A 855 -8.25 2.21 12.55
N ILE A 856 -7.11 1.53 12.70
CA ILE A 856 -6.98 0.08 12.45
C ILE A 856 -7.82 -0.76 13.44
N GLN A 857 -8.01 -0.31 14.68
CA GLN A 857 -8.90 -0.98 15.64
C GLN A 857 -10.38 -0.74 15.30
N GLU A 858 -10.77 0.48 14.90
CA GLU A 858 -12.13 0.77 14.45
C GLU A 858 -12.48 0.01 13.17
N LEU A 859 -11.57 -0.06 12.19
CA LEU A 859 -11.72 -0.87 10.98
C LEU A 859 -11.88 -2.37 11.30
N LYS A 860 -11.14 -2.91 12.27
CA LYS A 860 -11.31 -4.30 12.73
C LYS A 860 -12.68 -4.52 13.36
N HIS A 861 -13.14 -3.61 14.22
CA HIS A 861 -14.45 -3.67 14.85
C HIS A 861 -15.60 -3.56 13.81
N MET A 862 -15.49 -2.67 12.82
CA MET A 862 -16.43 -2.57 11.71
C MET A 862 -16.42 -3.83 10.83
N SER A 863 -15.25 -4.38 10.50
CA SER A 863 -15.11 -5.65 9.78
C SER A 863 -15.78 -6.81 10.54
N GLU A 864 -15.63 -6.86 11.86
CA GLU A 864 -16.26 -7.87 12.72
C GLU A 864 -17.79 -7.71 12.79
N LYS A 865 -18.29 -6.47 12.88
CA LYS A 865 -19.73 -6.16 12.80
C LYS A 865 -20.31 -6.60 11.45
N ILE A 866 -19.68 -6.24 10.33
CA ILE A 866 -20.10 -6.64 8.98
C ILE A 866 -20.06 -8.16 8.81
N ARG A 867 -19.04 -8.84 9.37
CA ARG A 867 -18.93 -10.31 9.35
C ARG A 867 -20.11 -10.95 10.09
N LYS A 868 -20.53 -10.39 11.22
CA LYS A 868 -21.70 -10.86 11.97
C LYS A 868 -23.00 -10.58 11.22
N GLU A 869 -23.19 -9.37 10.69
CA GLU A 869 -24.37 -9.02 9.88
C GLU A 869 -24.50 -9.93 8.65
N ASN A 870 -23.38 -10.31 8.02
CA ASN A 870 -23.36 -11.31 6.95
C ASN A 870 -23.72 -12.73 7.43
N GLN A 871 -23.33 -13.13 8.64
CA GLN A 871 -23.75 -14.42 9.24
C GLN A 871 -25.25 -14.43 9.55
N ASP A 872 -25.77 -13.34 10.13
CA ASP A 872 -27.20 -13.18 10.42
C ASP A 872 -28.04 -13.17 9.10
N LEU A 873 -27.54 -12.55 8.03
CA LEU A 873 -28.14 -12.59 6.69
C LEU A 873 -28.09 -13.99 6.05
N LEU A 874 -26.97 -14.72 6.18
CA LEU A 874 -26.86 -16.10 5.69
C LEU A 874 -27.85 -17.03 6.40
N ALA A 875 -27.98 -16.93 7.72
CA ALA A 875 -28.98 -17.68 8.48
C ALA A 875 -30.42 -17.32 8.08
N HIS A 876 -30.68 -16.06 7.70
CA HIS A 876 -31.99 -15.65 7.18
C HIS A 876 -32.27 -16.23 5.78
N ILE A 877 -31.26 -16.26 4.90
CA ILE A 877 -31.36 -16.89 3.56
C ILE A 877 -31.56 -18.41 3.68
N GLU A 878 -30.88 -19.07 4.61
CA GLU A 878 -31.04 -20.51 4.88
C GLU A 878 -32.47 -20.80 5.37
N ASN A 879 -33.00 -20.00 6.31
CA ASN A 879 -34.38 -20.11 6.80
C ASN A 879 -35.41 -19.89 5.68
N ILE A 880 -35.23 -18.89 4.80
CA ILE A 880 -36.09 -18.66 3.64
C ILE A 880 -36.01 -19.84 2.65
N SER A 881 -34.83 -20.43 2.46
CA SER A 881 -34.63 -21.60 1.60
C SER A 881 -35.33 -22.84 2.15
N GLU A 882 -35.25 -23.07 3.46
CA GLU A 882 -35.97 -24.13 4.16
C GLU A 882 -37.49 -23.93 4.10
N GLN A 883 -37.98 -22.68 4.23
CA GLN A 883 -39.40 -22.36 4.05
C GLN A 883 -39.85 -22.63 2.61
N HIS A 884 -39.05 -22.30 1.60
CA HIS A 884 -39.34 -22.61 0.20
C HIS A 884 -39.40 -24.12 -0.05
N ALA A 885 -38.42 -24.90 0.43
CA ALA A 885 -38.44 -26.37 0.32
C ALA A 885 -39.68 -26.98 1.01
N ASN A 886 -40.08 -26.44 2.17
CA ASN A 886 -41.29 -26.85 2.87
C ASN A 886 -42.60 -26.42 2.17
N GLN A 887 -42.59 -25.38 1.33
CA GLN A 887 -43.72 -25.05 0.46
C GLN A 887 -43.74 -25.95 -0.78
N GLU A 888 -42.59 -26.22 -1.41
CA GLU A 888 -42.46 -27.11 -2.57
C GLU A 888 -42.91 -28.54 -2.25
N ASN A 889 -42.54 -29.06 -1.08
CA ASN A 889 -43.01 -30.37 -0.61
C ASN A 889 -44.54 -30.41 -0.41
N LYS A 890 -45.15 -29.34 0.09
CA LYS A 890 -46.62 -29.23 0.22
C LYS A 890 -47.33 -29.12 -1.13
N MET A 891 -46.73 -28.42 -2.09
CA MET A 891 -47.21 -28.38 -3.48
C MET A 891 -47.20 -29.80 -4.07
N LYS A 892 -46.10 -30.54 -3.92
CA LYS A 892 -45.98 -31.94 -4.38
C LYS A 892 -46.97 -32.89 -3.70
N GLU A 893 -47.21 -32.78 -2.39
CA GLU A 893 -48.25 -33.56 -1.70
C GLU A 893 -49.68 -33.23 -2.20
N GLN A 894 -49.93 -31.97 -2.57
CA GLN A 894 -51.22 -31.54 -3.11
C GLN A 894 -51.40 -31.98 -4.57
N GLU A 895 -50.32 -31.97 -5.35
CA GLU A 895 -50.26 -32.48 -6.72
C GLU A 895 -50.45 -34.01 -6.78
N GLU A 896 -49.80 -34.77 -5.88
CA GLU A 896 -50.04 -36.20 -5.69
C GLU A 896 -51.49 -36.52 -5.29
N LYS A 897 -52.13 -35.66 -4.49
CA LYS A 897 -53.56 -35.80 -4.17
C LYS A 897 -54.44 -35.53 -5.39
N SER A 898 -54.15 -34.47 -6.14
CA SER A 898 -54.84 -34.14 -7.38
C SER A 898 -54.72 -35.26 -8.41
N GLU A 899 -53.53 -35.86 -8.59
CA GLU A 899 -53.34 -37.04 -9.42
C GLU A 899 -54.19 -38.22 -8.95
N LYS A 900 -54.25 -38.50 -7.64
CA LYS A 900 -55.01 -39.64 -7.10
C LYS A 900 -56.52 -39.42 -7.25
N GLU A 901 -57.01 -38.20 -7.08
CA GLU A 901 -58.40 -37.84 -7.39
C GLU A 901 -58.69 -37.91 -8.89
N GLN A 902 -57.79 -37.44 -9.75
CA GLN A 902 -57.92 -37.55 -11.20
C GLN A 902 -57.91 -39.01 -11.68
N LYS A 903 -57.03 -39.85 -11.14
CA LYS A 903 -56.97 -41.31 -11.45
C LYS A 903 -58.24 -42.03 -10.97
N ASN A 904 -58.81 -41.65 -9.82
CA ASN A 904 -60.12 -42.14 -9.38
C ASN A 904 -61.27 -41.65 -10.30
N LEU A 905 -61.24 -40.39 -10.75
CA LEU A 905 -62.23 -39.87 -11.71
C LEU A 905 -62.15 -40.59 -13.06
N THR A 906 -60.94 -40.87 -13.56
CA THR A 906 -60.74 -41.67 -14.79
C THR A 906 -61.28 -43.09 -14.61
N LEU A 907 -61.00 -43.78 -13.50
CA LEU A 907 -61.57 -45.10 -13.21
C LEU A 907 -63.11 -45.07 -13.12
N ILE A 908 -63.69 -44.04 -12.52
CA ILE A 908 -65.15 -43.86 -12.47
C ILE A 908 -65.71 -43.59 -13.88
N LEU A 909 -65.00 -42.87 -14.74
CA LEU A 909 -65.38 -42.64 -16.13
C LEU A 909 -65.28 -43.91 -16.97
N GLU A 910 -64.21 -44.70 -16.87
CA GLU A 910 -64.11 -46.01 -17.53
C GLU A 910 -65.20 -46.98 -17.04
N GLN A 911 -65.50 -46.98 -15.74
CA GLN A 911 -66.60 -47.77 -15.19
C GLN A 911 -67.96 -47.30 -15.74
N LYS A 912 -68.19 -45.99 -15.86
CA LYS A 912 -69.42 -45.45 -16.43
C LYS A 912 -69.52 -45.65 -17.94
N GLU A 913 -68.40 -45.65 -18.67
CA GLU A 913 -68.38 -45.92 -20.10
C GLU A 913 -68.53 -47.42 -20.41
N THR A 914 -68.02 -48.31 -19.56
CA THR A 914 -68.28 -49.76 -19.66
C THR A 914 -69.71 -50.10 -19.24
N GLU A 915 -70.28 -49.46 -18.22
CA GLU A 915 -71.73 -49.50 -17.94
C GLU A 915 -72.54 -48.99 -19.15
N LEU A 916 -72.14 -47.89 -19.79
CA LEU A 916 -72.84 -47.33 -20.95
C LEU A 916 -72.75 -48.27 -22.16
N ARG A 917 -71.57 -48.86 -22.43
CA ARG A 917 -71.39 -49.90 -23.46
C ARG A 917 -72.24 -51.15 -23.17
N ASN A 918 -72.37 -51.56 -21.91
CA ASN A 918 -73.27 -52.65 -21.52
C ASN A 918 -74.74 -52.27 -21.74
N VAL A 919 -75.20 -51.10 -21.30
CA VAL A 919 -76.56 -50.60 -21.55
C VAL A 919 -76.84 -50.44 -23.05
N GLN A 920 -75.84 -50.07 -23.86
CA GLN A 920 -75.96 -49.97 -25.31
C GLN A 920 -76.04 -51.36 -25.99
N ALA A 921 -75.34 -52.37 -25.44
CA ALA A 921 -75.49 -53.76 -25.85
C ALA A 921 -76.85 -54.34 -25.42
N GLU A 922 -77.31 -54.07 -24.20
CA GLU A 922 -78.64 -54.42 -23.70
C GLU A 922 -79.75 -53.75 -24.52
N LEU A 923 -79.61 -52.46 -24.88
CA LEU A 923 -80.54 -51.78 -25.81
C LEU A 923 -80.50 -52.39 -27.22
N SER A 924 -79.36 -52.91 -27.67
CA SER A 924 -79.25 -53.59 -28.96
C SER A 924 -79.96 -54.94 -28.93
N LEU A 925 -79.75 -55.73 -27.87
CA LEU A 925 -80.47 -57.00 -27.61
C LEU A 925 -81.97 -56.78 -27.42
N LEU A 926 -82.35 -55.71 -26.71
CA LEU A 926 -83.75 -55.33 -26.51
C LEU A 926 -84.38 -54.93 -27.85
N LYS A 927 -83.68 -54.19 -28.70
CA LYS A 927 -84.12 -53.84 -30.06
C LYS A 927 -84.28 -55.08 -30.94
N GLU A 928 -83.32 -56.01 -30.93
CA GLU A 928 -83.44 -57.30 -31.63
C GLU A 928 -84.58 -58.19 -31.09
N SER A 929 -84.95 -58.05 -29.81
CA SER A 929 -86.11 -58.75 -29.23
C SER A 929 -87.45 -58.10 -29.63
N VAL A 930 -87.51 -56.76 -29.64
CA VAL A 930 -88.69 -55.98 -30.05
C VAL A 930 -89.02 -56.17 -31.53
N GLU A 931 -88.02 -56.38 -32.39
CA GLU A 931 -88.22 -56.73 -33.80
C GLU A 931 -88.67 -58.20 -34.02
N LYS A 932 -88.86 -59.01 -32.96
CA LYS A 932 -89.20 -60.45 -33.06
C LYS A 932 -90.39 -60.96 -32.25
N SER A 933 -91.07 -60.14 -31.43
CA SER A 933 -92.28 -60.56 -30.72
C SER A 933 -93.39 -59.51 -30.68
N SER A 934 -94.52 -59.81 -31.30
CA SER A 934 -95.75 -59.01 -31.25
C SER A 934 -96.75 -59.54 -30.22
N ALA A 935 -97.52 -58.61 -29.64
CA ALA A 935 -98.81 -58.78 -28.95
C ALA A 935 -98.85 -59.04 -27.42
N ASP A 936 -99.86 -58.39 -26.82
CA ASP A 936 -100.62 -58.59 -25.57
C ASP A 936 -100.03 -58.47 -24.15
N HIS A 937 -100.47 -57.37 -23.50
CA HIS A 937 -101.12 -57.23 -22.18
C HIS A 937 -100.57 -57.85 -20.88
N ASP A 938 -100.50 -56.97 -19.88
CA ASP A 938 -100.80 -57.14 -18.44
C ASP A 938 -100.24 -58.32 -17.64
N GLN A 939 -99.31 -58.01 -16.72
CA GLN A 939 -99.48 -58.44 -15.33
C GLN A 939 -99.01 -57.38 -14.32
N GLN A 940 -99.77 -57.25 -13.24
CA GLN A 940 -99.75 -56.19 -12.23
C GLN A 940 -98.62 -56.22 -11.18
N LEU A 941 -98.41 -55.03 -10.56
CA LEU A 941 -98.06 -54.79 -9.15
C LEU A 941 -96.66 -55.19 -8.60
N SER A 942 -95.69 -54.28 -8.71
CA SER A 942 -94.60 -54.15 -7.72
C SER A 942 -93.96 -52.75 -7.57
N GLU A 943 -94.55 -51.69 -8.15
CA GLU A 943 -93.80 -50.44 -8.41
C GLU A 943 -94.39 -49.13 -7.87
N THR A 944 -95.61 -49.13 -7.32
CA THR A 944 -96.29 -47.89 -6.86
C THR A 944 -95.48 -47.11 -5.81
N GLU A 945 -94.73 -47.78 -4.93
CA GLU A 945 -93.91 -47.14 -3.91
C GLU A 945 -92.57 -46.59 -4.46
N LYS A 946 -92.02 -47.21 -5.52
CA LYS A 946 -90.87 -46.66 -6.26
C LYS A 946 -91.28 -45.43 -7.07
N ILE A 947 -92.44 -45.48 -7.73
CA ILE A 947 -92.94 -44.38 -8.58
C ILE A 947 -93.11 -43.10 -7.75
N VAL A 948 -93.77 -43.15 -6.59
CA VAL A 948 -93.95 -41.96 -5.73
C VAL A 948 -92.60 -41.35 -5.27
N ASN A 949 -91.60 -42.19 -4.97
CA ASN A 949 -90.29 -41.72 -4.55
C ASN A 949 -89.48 -41.14 -5.73
N LEU A 950 -89.62 -41.73 -6.91
CA LEU A 950 -89.05 -41.21 -8.17
C LEU A 950 -89.73 -39.90 -8.60
N GLU A 951 -91.05 -39.78 -8.51
CA GLU A 951 -91.79 -38.53 -8.77
C GLU A 951 -91.34 -37.39 -7.88
N LYS A 952 -91.11 -37.67 -6.59
CA LYS A 952 -90.54 -36.68 -5.66
C LYS A 952 -89.14 -36.24 -6.09
N GLN A 953 -88.26 -37.18 -6.44
CA GLN A 953 -86.92 -36.85 -6.95
C GLN A 953 -86.99 -36.10 -8.29
N LEU A 954 -87.94 -36.44 -9.17
CA LEU A 954 -88.19 -35.75 -10.43
C LEU A 954 -88.61 -34.30 -10.18
N LYS A 955 -89.48 -34.04 -9.21
CA LYS A 955 -89.89 -32.68 -8.81
C LYS A 955 -88.72 -31.86 -8.27
N GLU A 956 -87.88 -32.44 -7.42
CA GLU A 956 -86.66 -31.79 -6.94
C GLU A 956 -85.64 -31.56 -8.07
N LYS A 957 -85.51 -32.49 -9.01
CA LYS A 957 -84.65 -32.35 -10.20
C LYS A 957 -85.19 -31.26 -11.12
N GLU A 958 -86.50 -31.17 -11.33
CA GLU A 958 -87.17 -30.14 -12.14
C GLU A 958 -87.01 -28.75 -11.51
N GLU A 959 -87.15 -28.60 -10.19
CA GLU A 959 -86.82 -27.33 -9.51
C GLU A 959 -85.34 -26.95 -9.62
N LYS A 960 -84.43 -27.93 -9.48
CA LYS A 960 -82.98 -27.70 -9.67
C LYS A 960 -82.67 -27.31 -11.12
N ILE A 961 -83.29 -27.97 -12.10
CA ILE A 961 -83.20 -27.65 -13.53
C ILE A 961 -83.76 -26.26 -13.82
N ASN A 962 -84.89 -25.86 -13.23
CA ASN A 962 -85.47 -24.54 -13.46
C ASN A 962 -84.68 -23.41 -12.77
N LYS A 963 -84.02 -23.68 -11.63
CA LYS A 963 -82.99 -22.79 -11.07
C LYS A 963 -81.76 -22.68 -11.98
N ILE A 964 -81.27 -23.79 -12.53
CA ILE A 964 -80.15 -23.79 -13.50
C ILE A 964 -80.52 -23.04 -14.78
N LYS A 965 -81.71 -23.24 -15.35
CA LYS A 965 -82.23 -22.46 -16.49
C LYS A 965 -82.32 -20.96 -16.15
N ALA A 966 -82.77 -20.58 -14.96
CA ALA A 966 -82.82 -19.19 -14.53
C ALA A 966 -81.41 -18.56 -14.41
N VAL A 967 -80.43 -19.30 -13.86
CA VAL A 967 -79.02 -18.87 -13.81
C VAL A 967 -78.43 -18.76 -15.23
N ALA A 968 -78.67 -19.74 -16.11
CA ALA A 968 -78.21 -19.71 -17.49
C ALA A 968 -78.81 -18.54 -18.29
N VAL A 969 -80.08 -18.21 -18.09
CA VAL A 969 -80.73 -17.03 -18.69
C VAL A 969 -80.16 -15.72 -18.12
N LYS A 970 -79.78 -15.69 -16.83
CA LYS A 970 -79.14 -14.51 -16.22
C LYS A 970 -77.71 -14.30 -16.75
N LEU A 971 -76.89 -15.36 -16.75
CA LEU A 971 -75.55 -15.36 -17.33
C LEU A 971 -75.57 -15.01 -18.82
N ARG A 972 -76.55 -15.51 -19.59
CA ARG A 972 -76.74 -15.13 -21.00
C ARG A 972 -77.07 -13.65 -21.17
N LYS A 973 -77.90 -13.07 -20.30
CA LYS A 973 -78.17 -11.62 -20.31
C LYS A 973 -76.95 -10.78 -19.91
N GLU A 974 -76.14 -11.25 -18.98
CA GLU A 974 -74.89 -10.60 -18.58
C GLU A 974 -73.85 -10.68 -19.71
N LEU A 975 -73.76 -11.83 -20.41
CA LEU A 975 -72.96 -12.02 -21.63
C LEU A 975 -73.45 -11.12 -22.79
N ASP A 976 -74.75 -11.07 -23.06
CA ASP A 976 -75.35 -10.19 -24.09
C ASP A 976 -75.20 -8.69 -23.74
N SER A 977 -75.07 -8.35 -22.45
CA SER A 977 -74.76 -6.99 -22.00
C SER A 977 -73.28 -6.66 -22.22
N SER A 978 -72.37 -7.52 -21.77
CA SER A 978 -70.92 -7.38 -21.99
C SER A 978 -70.57 -7.34 -23.48
N ARG A 979 -71.25 -8.14 -24.31
CA ARG A 979 -71.07 -8.11 -25.76
C ARG A 979 -71.47 -6.77 -26.39
N LYS A 980 -72.49 -6.08 -25.84
CA LYS A 980 -72.88 -4.74 -26.29
C LYS A 980 -71.91 -3.65 -25.81
N GLU A 981 -71.38 -3.80 -24.61
CA GLU A 981 -70.33 -2.92 -24.06
C GLU A 981 -69.04 -3.01 -24.89
N VAL A 982 -68.58 -4.23 -25.20
CA VAL A 982 -67.44 -4.48 -26.12
C VAL A 982 -67.71 -3.95 -27.53
N GLN A 983 -68.96 -4.00 -28.01
CA GLN A 983 -69.34 -3.41 -29.30
C GLN A 983 -69.28 -1.87 -29.27
N SER A 984 -69.79 -1.23 -28.21
CA SER A 984 -69.67 0.23 -28.01
C SER A 984 -68.21 0.67 -27.97
N LEU A 985 -67.37 -0.04 -27.22
CA LEU A 985 -65.94 0.25 -27.12
C LEU A 985 -65.20 0.06 -28.46
N ARG A 986 -65.63 -0.86 -29.33
CA ARG A 986 -65.12 -0.97 -30.71
C ARG A 986 -65.53 0.21 -31.59
N GLU A 987 -66.78 0.67 -31.47
CA GLU A 987 -67.30 1.81 -32.21
C GLU A 987 -66.64 3.13 -31.76
N GLU A 988 -66.39 3.28 -30.46
CA GLU A 988 -65.59 4.39 -29.89
C GLU A 988 -64.12 4.35 -30.35
N LEU A 989 -63.49 3.16 -30.39
CA LEU A 989 -62.11 3.02 -30.91
C LEU A 989 -62.00 3.35 -32.39
N GLU A 990 -62.95 2.94 -33.22
CA GLU A 990 -62.94 3.27 -34.65
C GLU A 990 -63.25 4.76 -34.90
N LEU A 991 -64.10 5.38 -34.06
CA LEU A 991 -64.26 6.84 -34.03
C LEU A 991 -62.95 7.56 -33.67
N ILE A 992 -62.27 7.17 -32.60
CA ILE A 992 -60.97 7.72 -32.18
C ILE A 992 -59.91 7.53 -33.28
N LYS A 993 -59.90 6.39 -33.97
CA LYS A 993 -59.02 6.10 -35.09
C LYS A 993 -59.32 7.01 -36.30
N SER A 994 -60.58 7.18 -36.67
CA SER A 994 -60.98 8.10 -37.75
C SER A 994 -60.67 9.57 -37.42
N GLU A 995 -60.78 9.97 -36.15
CA GLU A 995 -60.39 11.30 -35.71
C GLU A 995 -58.88 11.49 -35.70
N LYS A 996 -58.10 10.47 -35.32
CA LYS A 996 -56.64 10.45 -35.42
C LYS A 996 -56.18 10.56 -36.88
N GLU A 997 -56.81 9.84 -37.81
CA GLU A 997 -56.52 9.92 -39.24
C GLU A 997 -56.87 11.31 -39.79
N ARG A 998 -58.05 11.85 -39.44
CA ARG A 998 -58.45 13.24 -39.75
C ARG A 998 -57.46 14.28 -39.21
N LEU A 999 -56.94 14.09 -37.99
CA LEU A 999 -55.95 14.97 -37.37
C LEU A 999 -54.59 14.86 -38.08
N SER A 1000 -54.17 13.66 -38.46
CA SER A 1000 -52.96 13.44 -39.27
C SER A 1000 -53.06 14.12 -40.64
N SER A 1001 -54.19 14.00 -41.35
CA SER A 1001 -54.41 14.70 -42.63
C SER A 1001 -54.37 16.21 -42.46
N SER A 1002 -55.05 16.76 -41.44
CA SER A 1002 -55.01 18.18 -41.11
C SER A 1002 -53.59 18.66 -40.77
N MET A 1003 -52.80 17.86 -40.04
CA MET A 1003 -51.39 18.15 -39.76
C MET A 1003 -50.53 18.13 -41.04
N ALA A 1004 -50.79 17.19 -41.96
CA ALA A 1004 -50.11 17.11 -43.25
C ALA A 1004 -50.42 18.32 -44.14
N ASP A 1005 -51.69 18.76 -44.21
CA ASP A 1005 -52.10 19.98 -44.91
C ASP A 1005 -51.42 21.23 -44.33
N ILE A 1006 -51.28 21.31 -42.99
CA ILE A 1006 -50.56 22.40 -42.31
C ILE A 1006 -49.06 22.38 -42.64
N ILE A 1007 -48.43 21.20 -42.67
CA ILE A 1007 -47.01 21.04 -43.04
C ILE A 1007 -46.79 21.43 -44.50
N GLN A 1008 -47.61 20.90 -45.42
CA GLN A 1008 -47.54 21.23 -46.85
C GLN A 1008 -47.85 22.72 -47.11
N GLY A 1009 -48.74 23.32 -46.33
CA GLY A 1009 -49.00 24.77 -46.34
C GLY A 1009 -47.79 25.59 -45.86
N ALA A 1010 -47.10 25.16 -44.81
CA ALA A 1010 -45.88 25.79 -44.31
C ALA A 1010 -44.71 25.66 -45.31
N GLU A 1011 -44.56 24.51 -45.95
CA GLU A 1011 -43.60 24.30 -47.05
C GLU A 1011 -43.93 25.17 -48.26
N SER A 1012 -45.22 25.28 -48.63
CA SER A 1012 -45.68 26.19 -49.70
C SER A 1012 -45.36 27.65 -49.39
N TYR A 1013 -45.50 28.08 -48.14
CA TYR A 1013 -45.05 29.39 -47.68
C TYR A 1013 -43.53 29.56 -47.79
N LYS A 1014 -42.75 28.53 -47.44
CA LYS A 1014 -41.28 28.52 -47.54
C LYS A 1014 -40.81 28.62 -48.99
N VAL A 1015 -41.45 27.91 -49.91
CA VAL A 1015 -41.22 28.00 -51.37
C VAL A 1015 -41.59 29.38 -51.91
N LYS A 1016 -42.74 29.94 -51.51
CA LYS A 1016 -43.15 31.29 -51.92
C LYS A 1016 -42.18 32.36 -51.42
N HIS A 1017 -41.74 32.27 -50.17
CA HIS A 1017 -40.80 33.23 -49.58
C HIS A 1017 -39.40 33.14 -50.22
N LEU A 1018 -38.99 31.97 -50.71
CA LEU A 1018 -37.79 31.80 -51.55
C LEU A 1018 -37.98 32.40 -52.96
N TYR A 1019 -39.16 32.23 -53.55
CA TYR A 1019 -39.48 32.79 -54.87
C TYR A 1019 -39.48 34.32 -54.86
N ASP A 1020 -40.10 34.94 -53.85
CA ASP A 1020 -40.09 36.39 -53.68
C ASP A 1020 -38.67 36.93 -53.44
N TYR A 1021 -37.81 36.19 -52.72
CA TYR A 1021 -36.40 36.55 -52.54
C TYR A 1021 -35.59 36.51 -53.85
N LEU A 1022 -35.82 35.47 -54.68
CA LEU A 1022 -35.19 35.32 -56.00
C LEU A 1022 -35.67 36.37 -57.01
N VAL A 1023 -36.97 36.72 -56.99
CA VAL A 1023 -37.52 37.81 -57.80
C VAL A 1023 -36.95 39.17 -57.38
N HIS A 1024 -36.72 39.39 -56.09
CA HIS A 1024 -36.12 40.64 -55.62
C HIS A 1024 -34.64 40.76 -55.98
N PHE A 1025 -33.90 39.65 -56.02
CA PHE A 1025 -32.48 39.60 -56.44
C PHE A 1025 -32.29 39.72 -57.96
N ARG A 1026 -33.35 39.46 -58.77
CA ARG A 1026 -33.33 39.58 -60.24
C ARG A 1026 -33.71 40.99 -60.75
N ASN A 1027 -34.07 41.90 -59.85
CA ASN A 1027 -34.40 43.31 -60.13
C ASN A 1027 -33.38 44.28 -59.50
N ARG A 1028 -32.12 43.85 -59.43
CA ARG A 1028 -30.91 44.65 -59.19
C ARG A 1028 -29.85 44.27 -60.22
#